data_AF-A0A2P7TK63-F1
#
_entry.id   AF-A0A2P7TK63-F1
#
_cell.length_a   1.000
_cell.length_b   1.000
_cell.length_c   1.000
_cell.angle_alpha   90.00
_cell.angle_beta   90.00
_cell.angle_gamma   90.00
#
_symmetry.space_group_name_H-M   'P 1'
#
loop_
_entity.id
_entity.type
_entity.pdbx_description
1 polymer ?
#
loop_
_entity_poly.entity_id
_entity_poly.type
_entity_poly.pdbx_seq_one_letter_code
_entity_poly.pdbx_strand_id
1 'polypeptide(L)'
;MFYKLLYGKLFLYTLIGLFTCLGLSNSVQAQLQRNLFFNSNSNVVRLDFATDPPIPYATGVAGSYEGIAHYEDGSGNLLFWFNSNGVYDQNGTFMSGSFGIFANSSSAEINICPVPGSPNRYYILYNAETCSDLYYSIVDMTLNGGLGNVVSLNTLINSSNFSEGMEVVQIPGTNNYWFLTYQCGVGFTKFLISPSGIGPAQVFHPYPMPPGGYDGRCEFDYHRGRIGIGFAWSSQVFLADFDPVEGEVCNPVTLSSPAFSNNPFGVDFSPTANKMYFSLWYTTGVPNVFQYDFASGTYTGYQPPLGGSGWISGLGQIELGRDGKLYIIEDGGSNIIVINNPDDDVPVFSLIPIPSTTGLGISDHIQSEVFDAGIDYTDTLCAAVSSPLVLLPDVDGEYWWATSDNPDDTISIGSSLLVSVADSLIEYIATGVSGTECFSIFNQYQWSVFPQPDVDAGPDKTIQTGQSTTLDASTGVADATFVIWFPSTGLDNPFSITPTASPTVTTTYTLTVQNGPCQGIDQVTVTVLPVSVTENVCAIVGSQNALNAPDTLANVQWYLAGDPGNILANGNTFTPPVMGTSQITYVASGTGPNTPAGALYAVTLLPQPDLKAGDDVTIFAGESVTLNASGGDQSGYTWAFDASLSDLTIANPIATPTVTTTYYLSSAFDANCPSEDNVTVTVLNQNSVQDTLCAVVGDQINLSVPNTFAAIEWFDAANQSAVLGTGASFSTTATATVVTYVGHATDASGNITDYYYTLNPNPTIDAGPDRTILEGESYTFNITGGTNLQWEPAQLFSDPTSATPTVTPAETTTFTVTNTTDKGCQSSDEVTITVKSDSYMLIPSGFSPNGDGVNDELRIVPFNVSELVSFVVYNRWGNKVFETNDITKGWDGTYKEELQEVGTYVYYATAVSKDGVEYTQKGNTILMR
;
A
#
# COMPACT_ATOMS: atom_id res chain seq x y z
N MET A 1 -13.94 -40.03 10.99
CA MET A 1 -12.56 -39.48 10.98
C MET A 1 -12.23 -38.93 9.59
N PHE A 2 -13.13 -38.08 9.09
CA PHE A 2 -13.19 -37.52 7.74
C PHE A 2 -13.83 -36.14 7.88
N TYR A 3 -13.23 -35.27 8.69
CA TYR A 3 -13.69 -33.90 8.95
C TYR A 3 -12.55 -33.11 9.59
N LYS A 4 -11.42 -32.98 8.88
CA LYS A 4 -10.31 -32.12 9.28
C LYS A 4 -9.30 -31.90 8.14
N LEU A 5 -9.76 -31.50 6.96
CA LEU A 5 -8.85 -31.02 5.89
C LEU A 5 -9.55 -30.22 4.76
N LEU A 6 -10.67 -29.54 5.06
CA LEU A 6 -11.28 -28.58 4.13
C LEU A 6 -11.31 -27.13 4.64
N TYR A 7 -10.66 -26.82 5.77
CA TYR A 7 -10.56 -25.48 6.35
C TYR A 7 -9.16 -24.84 6.26
N GLY A 8 -8.24 -25.44 5.49
CA GLY A 8 -6.89 -24.90 5.27
C GLY A 8 -6.71 -24.12 3.97
N LYS A 9 -7.75 -24.03 3.13
CA LYS A 9 -7.69 -23.40 1.79
C LYS A 9 -8.59 -22.17 1.60
N LEU A 10 -9.23 -21.69 2.66
CA LEU A 10 -10.05 -20.45 2.62
C LEU A 10 -9.53 -19.34 3.53
N PHE A 11 -8.27 -19.43 3.99
CA PHE A 11 -7.60 -18.40 4.81
C PHE A 11 -6.44 -17.72 4.08
N LEU A 12 -6.13 -18.10 2.84
CA LEU A 12 -5.06 -17.49 2.04
C LEU A 12 -5.56 -16.67 0.83
N TYR A 13 -6.87 -16.68 0.55
CA TYR A 13 -7.48 -15.71 -0.39
C TYR A 13 -8.01 -14.45 0.31
N THR A 14 -8.20 -14.49 1.63
CA THR A 14 -8.66 -13.34 2.43
C THR A 14 -7.51 -12.46 2.94
N LEU A 15 -6.25 -12.88 2.80
CA LEU A 15 -5.08 -12.03 3.08
C LEU A 15 -4.48 -11.41 1.81
N ILE A 16 -4.88 -11.87 0.62
CA ILE A 16 -4.44 -11.32 -0.67
C ILE A 16 -5.45 -10.31 -1.23
N GLY A 17 -6.73 -10.38 -0.82
CA GLY A 17 -7.71 -9.31 -1.08
C GLY A 17 -7.53 -8.03 -0.25
N LEU A 18 -6.59 -8.00 0.71
CA LEU A 18 -6.31 -6.82 1.53
C LEU A 18 -5.05 -6.04 1.12
N PHE A 19 -4.35 -6.44 0.06
CA PHE A 19 -3.16 -5.74 -0.44
C PHE A 19 -3.22 -5.35 -1.93
N THR A 20 -4.30 -5.68 -2.65
CA THR A 20 -4.50 -5.28 -4.05
C THR A 20 -5.61 -4.26 -4.26
N CYS A 21 -6.06 -3.56 -3.21
CA CYS A 21 -7.03 -2.46 -3.31
C CYS A 21 -6.48 -1.13 -2.76
N LEU A 22 -5.15 -0.95 -2.74
CA LEU A 22 -4.47 0.32 -2.50
C LEU A 22 -3.74 0.86 -3.74
N GLY A 23 -3.90 0.21 -4.89
CA GLY A 23 -3.34 0.67 -6.15
C GLY A 23 -4.43 0.66 -7.20
N LEU A 24 -5.13 1.79 -7.31
CA LEU A 24 -5.91 2.31 -8.46
C LEU A 24 -6.96 3.31 -7.94
N SER A 25 -6.51 4.32 -7.20
CA SER A 25 -7.12 5.65 -7.25
C SER A 25 -6.13 6.52 -8.01
N ASN A 26 -6.22 6.56 -9.33
CA ASN A 26 -5.69 7.70 -10.09
C ASN A 26 -6.66 8.87 -9.89
N SER A 27 -6.80 9.30 -8.63
CA SER A 27 -7.09 10.69 -8.31
C SER A 27 -5.74 11.37 -8.30
N VAL A 28 -5.60 12.43 -9.10
CA VAL A 28 -4.43 13.31 -9.20
C VAL A 28 -3.66 13.33 -7.87
N GLN A 29 -2.49 12.67 -7.82
CA GLN A 29 -1.62 12.72 -6.64
C GLN A 29 -1.04 14.13 -6.57
N ALA A 30 -1.77 15.04 -5.93
CA ALA A 30 -1.19 16.26 -5.40
C ALA A 30 -0.13 15.84 -4.36
N GLN A 31 1.09 16.30 -4.59
CA GLN A 31 2.32 15.88 -3.92
C GLN A 31 2.24 15.97 -2.38
N LEU A 32 2.35 14.88 -1.62
CA LEU A 32 2.04 14.81 -0.18
C LEU A 32 3.05 15.53 0.75
N GLN A 33 3.52 16.75 0.44
CA GLN A 33 4.47 17.50 1.29
C GLN A 33 4.01 17.60 2.76
N ARG A 34 4.93 17.40 3.70
CA ARG A 34 4.64 17.08 5.11
C ARG A 34 5.38 17.90 6.13
N ASN A 35 6.32 18.75 5.76
CA ASN A 35 7.14 19.46 6.75
C ASN A 35 7.18 20.96 6.54
N LEU A 36 7.34 21.70 7.64
CA LEU A 36 7.81 23.09 7.66
C LEU A 36 8.93 23.19 8.69
N PHE A 37 10.01 23.88 8.34
CA PHE A 37 11.15 24.08 9.23
C PHE A 37 11.20 25.51 9.72
N PHE A 38 11.40 25.67 11.02
CA PHE A 38 11.45 26.93 11.74
C PHE A 38 12.83 27.07 12.35
N ASN A 39 13.48 28.19 12.05
CA ASN A 39 14.78 28.46 12.60
C ASN A 39 14.68 28.91 14.06
N SER A 40 15.75 28.68 14.81
CA SER A 40 15.77 29.04 16.22
C SER A 40 17.19 29.31 16.70
N ASN A 41 17.32 30.13 17.73
CA ASN A 41 18.62 30.50 18.30
C ASN A 41 19.38 29.32 18.93
N SER A 42 18.75 28.14 19.03
CA SER A 42 19.32 26.98 19.73
C SER A 42 19.13 25.65 19.02
N ASN A 43 18.02 25.47 18.31
CA ASN A 43 17.64 24.19 17.68
C ASN A 43 16.59 24.38 16.58
N VAL A 44 16.85 23.92 15.36
CA VAL A 44 15.84 23.97 14.30
C VAL A 44 14.63 23.12 14.69
N VAL A 45 13.43 23.68 14.54
CA VAL A 45 12.17 23.00 14.84
C VAL A 45 11.46 22.64 13.54
N ARG A 46 10.99 21.41 13.43
CA ARG A 46 10.20 20.92 12.29
C ARG A 46 8.75 20.72 12.74
N LEU A 47 7.80 21.29 12.02
CA LEU A 47 6.40 20.87 12.08
C LEU A 47 6.17 19.76 11.08
N ASP A 48 5.58 18.66 11.53
CA ASP A 48 5.17 17.53 10.69
C ASP A 48 3.63 17.50 10.61
N PHE A 49 3.11 17.59 9.39
CA PHE A 49 1.68 17.67 9.09
C PHE A 49 0.98 16.31 9.05
N ALA A 50 1.64 15.23 9.48
CA ALA A 50 0.99 13.92 9.65
C ALA A 50 -0.11 13.90 10.74
N THR A 51 -0.22 14.94 11.57
CA THR A 51 -1.25 15.10 12.59
C THR A 51 -1.90 16.49 12.51
N ASP A 52 -3.16 16.61 12.93
CA ASP A 52 -3.84 17.91 13.09
C ASP A 52 -4.24 18.12 14.57
N PRO A 53 -3.69 19.15 15.26
CA PRO A 53 -2.67 20.08 14.78
C PRO A 53 -1.29 19.42 14.59
N PRO A 54 -0.40 20.00 13.76
CA PRO A 54 0.94 19.48 13.57
C PRO A 54 1.75 19.53 14.87
N ILE A 55 2.58 18.51 15.10
CA ILE A 55 3.38 18.38 16.32
C ILE A 55 4.81 18.90 16.06
N PRO A 56 5.33 19.83 16.89
CA PRO A 56 6.70 20.31 16.74
C PRO A 56 7.74 19.29 17.21
N TYR A 57 8.76 19.11 16.37
CA TYR A 57 9.91 18.25 16.60
C TYR A 57 11.20 19.06 16.57
N ALA A 58 12.00 19.00 17.63
CA ALA A 58 13.31 19.63 17.66
C ALA A 58 14.35 18.71 16.99
N THR A 59 15.01 19.19 15.94
CA THR A 59 15.93 18.38 15.11
C THR A 59 17.20 17.95 15.85
N GLY A 60 17.61 18.70 16.87
CA GLY A 60 18.89 18.52 17.56
C GLY A 60 20.06 19.21 16.87
N VAL A 61 19.82 19.84 15.71
CA VAL A 61 20.80 20.62 14.97
C VAL A 61 20.71 22.09 15.38
N ALA A 62 21.85 22.73 15.63
CA ALA A 62 21.91 24.14 15.97
C ALA A 62 21.29 24.98 14.84
N GLY A 63 20.35 25.85 15.19
CA GLY A 63 19.75 26.76 14.23
C GLY A 63 20.67 27.93 13.86
N SER A 64 20.24 28.67 12.84
CA SER A 64 20.69 30.02 12.50
C SER A 64 19.57 31.01 12.85
N TYR A 65 19.72 32.30 12.51
CA TYR A 65 18.72 33.30 12.88
C TYR A 65 17.52 33.27 11.91
N GLU A 66 17.78 33.23 10.61
CA GLU A 66 16.78 33.34 9.53
C GLU A 66 16.96 32.20 8.52
N GLY A 67 17.97 32.30 7.65
CA GLY A 67 18.16 31.45 6.47
C GLY A 67 18.00 29.95 6.69
N ILE A 68 16.87 29.43 6.21
CA ILE A 68 16.45 28.03 6.30
C ILE A 68 15.64 27.68 5.05
N ALA A 69 15.76 26.45 4.56
CA ALA A 69 15.02 25.95 3.41
C ALA A 69 14.93 24.44 3.47
N HIS A 70 14.00 23.81 2.77
CA HIS A 70 14.01 22.36 2.61
C HIS A 70 13.43 21.91 1.28
N TYR A 71 13.61 20.62 0.99
CA TYR A 71 13.00 20.03 -0.20
C TYR A 71 12.50 18.61 0.08
N GLU A 72 11.36 18.30 -0.51
CA GLU A 72 10.65 17.03 -0.34
C GLU A 72 10.25 16.45 -1.70
N ASP A 73 10.15 15.13 -1.78
CA ASP A 73 9.72 14.47 -3.01
C ASP A 73 8.21 14.61 -3.29
N GLY A 74 7.77 14.05 -4.42
CA GLY A 74 6.37 13.96 -4.84
C GLY A 74 5.42 13.29 -3.83
N SER A 75 5.96 12.56 -2.85
CA SER A 75 5.21 11.88 -1.78
C SER A 75 5.38 12.57 -0.42
N GLY A 76 5.99 13.77 -0.42
CA GLY A 76 6.39 14.54 0.76
C GLY A 76 7.23 13.77 1.74
N ASN A 77 8.14 12.94 1.23
CA ASN A 77 9.27 12.51 2.03
C ASN A 77 10.32 13.63 1.96
N LEU A 78 10.74 14.11 3.12
CA LEU A 78 11.87 15.01 3.24
C LEU A 78 13.10 14.36 2.58
N LEU A 79 13.75 15.08 1.67
CA LEU A 79 15.00 14.62 1.05
C LEU A 79 16.20 15.18 1.79
N PHE A 80 16.23 16.50 1.93
CA PHE A 80 17.26 17.25 2.64
C PHE A 80 16.71 18.62 3.03
N TRP A 81 17.42 19.27 3.95
CA TRP A 81 17.10 20.62 4.37
C TRP A 81 18.38 21.41 4.61
N PHE A 82 18.23 22.71 4.68
CA PHE A 82 19.31 23.67 4.69
C PHE A 82 19.11 24.63 5.86
N ASN A 83 20.19 24.98 6.54
CA ASN A 83 20.27 26.25 7.25
C ASN A 83 21.64 26.89 7.02
N SER A 84 21.86 28.11 7.51
CA SER A 84 23.09 28.87 7.22
C SER A 84 24.39 28.23 7.73
N ASN A 85 24.33 27.11 8.46
CA ASN A 85 25.51 26.31 8.82
C ASN A 85 25.85 25.25 7.76
N GLY A 86 24.90 24.88 6.89
CA GLY A 86 25.06 23.93 5.79
C GLY A 86 23.78 23.14 5.45
N VAL A 87 23.95 22.11 4.63
CA VAL A 87 22.93 21.21 4.14
C VAL A 87 22.97 19.92 4.96
N TYR A 88 21.79 19.43 5.34
CA TYR A 88 21.58 18.24 6.14
C TYR A 88 20.64 17.29 5.40
N ASP A 89 20.92 15.99 5.48
CA ASP A 89 20.04 14.98 4.90
C ASP A 89 18.72 14.86 5.69
N GLN A 90 17.81 14.02 5.21
CA GLN A 90 16.54 13.72 5.87
C GLN A 90 16.65 13.23 7.33
N ASN A 91 17.82 12.72 7.75
CA ASN A 91 18.08 12.25 9.10
C ASN A 91 18.71 13.34 9.99
N GLY A 92 18.94 14.54 9.46
CA GLY A 92 19.63 15.64 10.14
C GLY A 92 21.16 15.46 10.17
N THR A 93 21.73 14.62 9.31
CA THR A 93 23.18 14.44 9.20
C THR A 93 23.77 15.45 8.23
N PHE A 94 24.86 16.12 8.61
CA PHE A 94 25.54 17.10 7.76
C PHE A 94 26.05 16.46 6.46
N MET A 95 25.66 17.01 5.30
CA MET A 95 25.99 16.48 3.99
C MET A 95 27.43 16.86 3.58
N SER A 96 28.16 15.91 2.97
CA SER A 96 29.52 16.18 2.50
C SER A 96 29.52 17.24 1.40
N GLY A 97 30.56 18.08 1.38
CA GLY A 97 30.69 19.19 0.43
C GLY A 97 29.94 20.47 0.83
N SER A 98 29.13 20.44 1.89
CA SER A 98 28.35 21.60 2.32
C SER A 98 29.13 22.67 3.10
N PHE A 99 30.33 22.34 3.59
CA PHE A 99 31.08 23.24 4.47
C PHE A 99 31.51 24.52 3.74
N GLY A 100 31.29 25.68 4.38
CA GLY A 100 31.71 26.98 3.86
C GLY A 100 30.72 27.60 2.86
N ILE A 101 29.45 27.17 2.89
CA ILE A 101 28.41 27.85 2.13
C ILE A 101 28.33 29.33 2.53
N PHE A 102 28.13 30.23 1.56
CA PHE A 102 28.11 31.68 1.80
C PHE A 102 26.77 32.22 2.28
N ALA A 103 25.71 31.41 2.33
CA ALA A 103 24.40 31.84 2.79
C ALA A 103 24.48 32.45 4.19
N ASN A 104 23.98 33.67 4.35
CA ASN A 104 24.06 34.38 5.62
C ASN A 104 23.05 33.84 6.63
N SER A 105 23.39 33.89 7.92
CA SER A 105 22.42 33.62 8.99
C SER A 105 21.26 34.61 9.04
N SER A 106 21.46 35.81 8.49
CA SER A 106 20.44 36.85 8.37
C SER A 106 19.76 36.89 7.01
N SER A 107 20.11 36.00 6.06
CA SER A 107 19.36 35.94 4.81
C SER A 107 17.94 35.47 5.13
N ALA A 108 16.96 36.37 4.98
CA ALA A 108 15.56 36.05 5.20
C ALA A 108 15.19 34.76 4.42
N GLU A 109 15.39 34.75 3.11
CA GLU A 109 14.83 33.71 2.26
C GLU A 109 15.92 32.90 1.54
N ILE A 110 15.70 31.59 1.43
CA ILE A 110 16.59 30.67 0.71
C ILE A 110 15.71 29.67 -0.02
N ASN A 111 15.97 29.50 -1.30
CA ASN A 111 15.12 28.70 -2.16
C ASN A 111 15.82 27.41 -2.59
N ILE A 112 15.07 26.31 -2.70
CA ILE A 112 15.57 25.05 -3.24
C ILE A 112 14.68 24.61 -4.40
N CYS A 113 15.27 24.32 -5.55
CA CYS A 113 14.52 23.81 -6.70
C CYS A 113 15.25 22.70 -7.47
N PRO A 114 14.51 21.81 -8.16
CA PRO A 114 15.11 20.82 -9.05
C PRO A 114 15.94 21.46 -10.17
N VAL A 115 17.03 20.80 -10.56
CA VAL A 115 17.79 21.15 -11.77
C VAL A 115 17.05 20.57 -12.99
N PRO A 116 16.48 21.40 -13.89
CA PRO A 116 15.71 20.89 -15.01
C PRO A 116 16.54 19.94 -15.89
N GLY A 117 15.96 18.80 -16.25
CA GLY A 117 16.63 17.78 -17.07
C GLY A 117 17.69 16.95 -16.34
N SER A 118 17.92 17.15 -15.04
CA SER A 118 18.82 16.33 -14.22
C SER A 118 18.06 15.74 -13.03
N PRO A 119 17.46 14.54 -13.18
CA PRO A 119 16.74 13.92 -12.09
C PRO A 119 17.68 13.71 -10.90
N ASN A 120 17.19 13.96 -9.68
CA ASN A 120 17.93 13.86 -8.41
C ASN A 120 18.97 14.98 -8.15
N ARG A 121 19.00 16.06 -8.93
CA ARG A 121 19.83 17.23 -8.63
C ARG A 121 18.99 18.45 -8.30
N TYR A 122 19.46 19.23 -7.34
CA TYR A 122 18.74 20.38 -6.80
C TYR A 122 19.67 21.58 -6.65
N TYR A 123 19.22 22.76 -7.07
CA TYR A 123 19.85 24.03 -6.75
C TYR A 123 19.42 24.47 -5.35
N ILE A 124 20.37 24.98 -4.57
CA ILE A 124 20.12 25.83 -3.40
C ILE A 124 20.51 27.24 -3.81
N LEU A 125 19.57 28.18 -3.78
CA LEU A 125 19.70 29.55 -4.27
C LEU A 125 19.73 30.52 -3.09
N TYR A 126 20.76 31.36 -3.01
CA TYR A 126 20.95 32.24 -1.85
C TYR A 126 21.82 33.45 -2.19
N ASN A 127 21.77 34.47 -1.34
CA ASN A 127 22.71 35.58 -1.30
C ASN A 127 23.65 35.46 -0.07
N ALA A 128 24.69 36.28 -0.01
CA ALA A 128 25.70 36.19 1.07
C ALA A 128 25.48 37.19 2.22
N GLU A 129 24.67 38.22 2.01
CA GLU A 129 24.28 39.28 2.94
C GLU A 129 23.17 40.15 2.30
N THR A 130 22.64 41.14 3.02
CA THR A 130 21.72 42.15 2.47
C THR A 130 22.32 42.88 1.27
N CYS A 131 21.59 42.97 0.15
CA CYS A 131 22.04 43.63 -1.08
C CYS A 131 23.41 43.13 -1.58
N SER A 132 23.56 41.82 -1.74
CA SER A 132 24.83 41.16 -2.09
C SER A 132 24.75 40.33 -3.37
N ASP A 133 25.86 39.69 -3.74
CA ASP A 133 25.92 38.80 -4.90
C ASP A 133 25.02 37.56 -4.70
N LEU A 134 24.45 37.05 -5.80
CA LEU A 134 23.65 35.83 -5.81
C LEU A 134 24.51 34.62 -6.15
N TYR A 135 24.27 33.52 -5.44
CA TYR A 135 24.97 32.26 -5.57
C TYR A 135 24.00 31.09 -5.67
N TYR A 136 24.48 29.98 -6.21
CA TYR A 136 23.85 28.68 -6.03
C TYR A 136 24.84 27.61 -5.58
N SER A 137 24.30 26.58 -4.95
CA SER A 137 24.95 25.29 -4.72
C SER A 137 24.14 24.17 -5.35
N ILE A 138 24.75 23.00 -5.61
CA ILE A 138 24.06 21.83 -6.16
C ILE A 138 24.15 20.67 -5.18
N VAL A 139 23.00 20.13 -4.81
CA VAL A 139 22.87 18.83 -4.14
C VAL A 139 22.61 17.76 -5.18
N ASP A 140 23.32 16.63 -5.09
CA ASP A 140 23.10 15.44 -5.91
C ASP A 140 22.66 14.27 -5.00
N MET A 141 21.39 13.89 -5.09
CA MET A 141 20.77 12.86 -4.26
C MET A 141 21.14 11.44 -4.69
N THR A 142 21.84 11.25 -5.83
CA THR A 142 22.34 9.93 -6.23
C THR A 142 23.53 9.45 -5.38
N LEU A 143 24.12 10.34 -4.60
CA LEU A 143 25.29 10.07 -3.77
C LEU A 143 24.89 9.60 -2.37
N ASN A 144 25.88 9.11 -1.61
CA ASN A 144 25.73 8.71 -0.20
C ASN A 144 24.57 7.73 0.03
N GLY A 145 24.39 6.76 -0.87
CA GLY A 145 23.32 5.76 -0.76
C GLY A 145 21.91 6.33 -0.83
N GLY A 146 21.70 7.46 -1.50
CA GLY A 146 20.40 8.13 -1.61
C GLY A 146 20.17 9.24 -0.59
N LEU A 147 21.13 9.50 0.31
CA LEU A 147 21.10 10.63 1.26
C LEU A 147 21.73 11.91 0.70
N GLY A 148 22.35 11.81 -0.47
CA GLY A 148 22.92 12.91 -1.24
C GLY A 148 24.23 13.48 -0.72
N ASN A 149 24.85 14.36 -1.51
CA ASN A 149 25.96 15.23 -1.13
C ASN A 149 25.88 16.57 -1.91
N VAL A 150 26.54 17.60 -1.40
CA VAL A 150 26.74 18.86 -2.14
C VAL A 150 27.92 18.70 -3.10
N VAL A 151 27.67 18.84 -4.41
CA VAL A 151 28.65 18.61 -5.49
C VAL A 151 29.17 19.89 -6.14
N SER A 152 28.50 21.01 -5.90
CA SER A 152 28.94 22.35 -6.29
C SER A 152 28.57 23.32 -5.18
N LEU A 153 29.49 24.20 -4.80
CA LEU A 153 29.30 25.11 -3.68
C LEU A 153 29.61 26.55 -4.12
N ASN A 154 28.75 27.51 -3.73
CA ASN A 154 28.95 28.95 -3.90
C ASN A 154 29.23 29.37 -5.36
N THR A 155 28.54 28.79 -6.33
CA THR A 155 28.67 29.20 -7.73
C THR A 155 27.95 30.53 -7.94
N LEU A 156 28.68 31.55 -8.39
CA LEU A 156 28.12 32.89 -8.65
C LEU A 156 27.06 32.84 -9.78
N ILE A 157 25.87 33.33 -9.49
CA ILE A 157 24.81 33.63 -10.46
C ILE A 157 25.03 35.03 -11.05
N ASN A 158 25.11 36.03 -10.17
CA ASN A 158 25.19 37.44 -10.57
C ASN A 158 25.77 38.32 -9.46
N SER A 159 26.64 39.26 -9.81
CA SER A 159 27.33 40.15 -8.86
C SER A 159 26.76 41.58 -8.79
N SER A 160 25.44 41.73 -8.84
CA SER A 160 24.77 43.05 -9.00
C SER A 160 23.91 43.49 -7.81
N ASN A 161 24.23 43.02 -6.60
CA ASN A 161 23.60 43.39 -5.32
C ASN A 161 22.08 43.15 -5.26
N PHE A 162 21.69 41.99 -4.77
CA PHE A 162 20.32 41.52 -4.61
C PHE A 162 19.92 41.41 -3.14
N SER A 163 18.66 41.70 -2.86
CA SER A 163 18.05 41.58 -1.53
C SER A 163 18.03 40.14 -1.03
N GLU A 164 17.63 39.96 0.22
CA GLU A 164 17.43 38.63 0.82
C GLU A 164 16.15 37.95 0.33
N GLY A 165 15.09 38.71 0.04
CA GLY A 165 13.84 38.14 -0.48
C GLY A 165 13.98 37.62 -1.91
N MET A 166 13.57 36.38 -2.10
CA MET A 166 13.79 35.54 -3.27
C MET A 166 12.71 34.48 -3.38
N GLU A 167 12.29 34.13 -4.59
CA GLU A 167 11.21 33.15 -4.81
C GLU A 167 11.49 32.30 -6.04
N VAL A 168 10.97 31.06 -6.07
CA VAL A 168 11.03 30.18 -7.23
C VAL A 168 9.64 29.78 -7.68
N VAL A 169 9.29 30.17 -8.91
CA VAL A 169 8.00 29.85 -9.52
C VAL A 169 8.20 28.85 -10.67
N GLN A 170 7.55 27.69 -10.61
CA GLN A 170 7.51 26.75 -11.73
C GLN A 170 6.70 27.36 -12.88
N ILE A 171 7.26 27.29 -14.09
CA ILE A 171 6.58 27.76 -15.30
C ILE A 171 5.54 26.71 -15.70
N PRO A 172 4.23 27.04 -15.68
CA PRO A 172 3.16 26.08 -15.90
C PRO A 172 3.31 25.29 -17.19
N GLY A 173 3.06 23.98 -17.13
CA GLY A 173 3.19 23.07 -18.27
C GLY A 173 4.63 22.75 -18.69
N THR A 174 5.62 23.13 -17.89
CA THR A 174 7.04 22.85 -18.15
C THR A 174 7.78 22.42 -16.88
N ASN A 175 8.99 21.87 -17.02
CA ASN A 175 9.91 21.59 -15.90
C ASN A 175 10.92 22.74 -15.67
N ASN A 176 10.62 23.95 -16.14
CA ASN A 176 11.47 25.13 -15.99
C ASN A 176 10.94 26.02 -14.86
N TYR A 177 11.79 26.90 -14.35
CA TYR A 177 11.43 27.81 -13.26
C TYR A 177 11.84 29.25 -13.56
N TRP A 178 11.08 30.18 -13.00
CA TRP A 178 11.56 31.54 -12.76
C TRP A 178 12.16 31.61 -11.36
N PHE A 179 13.37 32.14 -11.26
CA PHE A 179 13.94 32.59 -9.99
C PHE A 179 13.77 34.10 -9.88
N LEU A 180 12.94 34.55 -8.96
CA LEU A 180 12.57 35.93 -8.73
C LEU A 180 13.33 36.51 -7.55
N THR A 181 13.68 37.78 -7.63
CA THR A 181 14.40 38.50 -6.57
C THR A 181 14.26 40.00 -6.78
N TYR A 182 14.67 40.81 -5.79
CA TYR A 182 14.77 42.26 -5.92
C TYR A 182 16.24 42.70 -6.03
N GLN A 183 16.60 43.32 -7.16
CA GLN A 183 17.90 43.94 -7.34
C GLN A 183 17.91 45.33 -6.69
N CYS A 184 18.75 45.51 -5.66
CA CYS A 184 18.73 46.70 -4.84
C CYS A 184 18.95 47.99 -5.65
N GLY A 185 17.94 48.86 -5.65
CA GLY A 185 17.97 50.15 -6.35
C GLY A 185 17.69 50.09 -7.85
N VAL A 186 17.43 48.89 -8.40
CA VAL A 186 17.08 48.68 -9.81
C VAL A 186 15.63 48.25 -9.96
N GLY A 187 15.23 47.17 -9.31
CA GLY A 187 13.88 46.62 -9.42
C GLY A 187 13.82 45.10 -9.33
N PHE A 188 12.60 44.58 -9.48
CA PHE A 188 12.35 43.15 -9.49
C PHE A 188 12.96 42.52 -10.74
N THR A 189 13.70 41.44 -10.51
CA THR A 189 14.55 40.78 -11.49
C THR A 189 14.27 39.29 -11.46
N LYS A 190 14.20 38.67 -12.64
CA LYS A 190 13.99 37.23 -12.83
C LYS A 190 15.15 36.58 -13.55
N PHE A 191 15.35 35.30 -13.32
CA PHE A 191 16.28 34.42 -14.03
C PHE A 191 15.52 33.18 -14.51
N LEU A 192 15.73 32.77 -15.76
CA LEU A 192 15.18 31.52 -16.26
C LEU A 192 16.07 30.35 -15.82
N ILE A 193 15.52 29.40 -15.06
CA ILE A 193 16.16 28.11 -14.77
C ILE A 193 15.64 27.09 -15.78
N SER A 194 16.55 26.52 -16.56
CA SER A 194 16.25 25.54 -17.61
C SER A 194 17.30 24.42 -17.65
N PRO A 195 17.19 23.41 -18.53
CA PRO A 195 18.24 22.41 -18.69
C PRO A 195 19.61 22.99 -19.11
N SER A 196 19.62 24.24 -19.57
CA SER A 196 20.82 25.00 -19.90
C SER A 196 21.53 25.60 -18.67
N GLY A 197 20.95 25.45 -17.47
CA GLY A 197 21.34 26.16 -16.26
C GLY A 197 20.52 27.42 -15.99
N ILE A 198 21.05 28.29 -15.13
CA ILE A 198 20.45 29.58 -14.77
C ILE A 198 20.84 30.63 -15.82
N GLY A 199 19.84 31.24 -16.45
CA GLY A 199 20.01 32.26 -17.48
C GLY A 199 20.48 33.62 -16.95
N PRO A 200 20.62 34.64 -17.82
CA PRO A 200 20.99 35.99 -17.38
C PRO A 200 19.84 36.69 -16.64
N ALA A 201 20.19 37.68 -15.82
CA ALA A 201 19.24 38.54 -15.12
C ALA A 201 18.35 39.34 -16.08
N GLN A 202 17.04 39.40 -15.79
CA GLN A 202 16.05 40.16 -16.56
C GLN A 202 15.20 40.99 -15.59
N VAL A 203 15.28 42.32 -15.70
CA VAL A 203 14.41 43.20 -14.90
C VAL A 203 13.01 43.16 -15.51
N PHE A 204 12.03 42.64 -14.78
CA PHE A 204 10.63 42.57 -15.22
C PHE A 204 9.78 43.72 -14.63
N HIS A 205 10.20 44.30 -13.51
CA HIS A 205 9.56 45.49 -12.95
C HIS A 205 10.56 46.47 -12.34
N PRO A 206 10.85 47.61 -13.01
CA PRO A 206 11.71 48.65 -12.44
C PRO A 206 11.08 49.20 -11.15
N TYR A 207 11.82 49.13 -10.04
CA TYR A 207 11.34 49.56 -8.75
C TYR A 207 12.50 50.12 -7.92
N PRO A 208 12.58 51.44 -7.71
CA PRO A 208 13.69 52.07 -7.00
C PRO A 208 13.71 51.62 -5.53
N MET A 209 14.83 51.88 -4.86
CA MET A 209 15.01 51.50 -3.47
C MET A 209 13.89 52.11 -2.58
N PRO A 210 13.19 51.30 -1.77
CA PRO A 210 12.17 51.80 -0.85
C PRO A 210 12.70 52.91 0.06
N PRO A 211 11.94 54.01 0.26
CA PRO A 211 12.31 55.05 1.19
C PRO A 211 12.17 54.55 2.65
N GLY A 212 13.04 55.03 3.53
CA GLY A 212 12.95 54.70 4.96
C GLY A 212 14.24 54.17 5.58
N GLY A 213 15.26 53.88 4.76
CA GLY A 213 16.51 53.27 5.22
C GLY A 213 16.58 51.77 4.97
N TYR A 214 15.77 51.25 4.03
CA TYR A 214 15.88 49.90 3.49
C TYR A 214 17.35 49.57 3.19
N ASP A 215 17.77 48.38 3.60
CA ASP A 215 19.16 47.92 3.50
C ASP A 215 19.29 46.60 2.71
N GLY A 216 18.18 46.01 2.27
CA GLY A 216 18.17 44.75 1.51
C GLY A 216 17.38 43.62 2.18
N ARG A 217 16.93 43.81 3.43
CA ARG A 217 16.11 42.81 4.14
C ARG A 217 14.66 42.83 3.69
N CYS A 218 14.16 41.71 3.19
CA CYS A 218 12.77 41.55 2.79
C CYS A 218 12.39 40.07 2.66
N GLU A 219 11.10 39.80 2.72
CA GLU A 219 10.49 38.52 2.31
C GLU A 219 9.77 38.70 0.97
N PHE A 220 9.86 37.74 0.07
CA PHE A 220 9.23 37.80 -1.24
C PHE A 220 8.56 36.47 -1.59
N ASP A 221 7.23 36.43 -1.51
CA ASP A 221 6.43 35.25 -1.86
C ASP A 221 5.68 35.33 -3.18
N TYR A 222 5.41 34.16 -3.74
CA TYR A 222 4.44 33.92 -4.81
C TYR A 222 3.38 32.89 -4.42
N HIS A 223 2.11 33.19 -4.74
CA HIS A 223 1.04 32.20 -4.67
C HIS A 223 -0.07 32.49 -5.68
N ARG A 224 -0.48 31.49 -6.47
CA ARG A 224 -1.61 31.55 -7.44
C ARG A 224 -1.64 32.81 -8.32
N GLY A 225 -0.51 33.12 -8.96
CA GLY A 225 -0.43 34.28 -9.85
C GLY A 225 -0.42 35.62 -9.13
N ARG A 226 -0.07 35.65 -7.83
CA ARG A 226 0.15 36.87 -7.06
C ARG A 226 1.54 36.86 -6.47
N ILE A 227 2.14 38.03 -6.38
CA ILE A 227 3.41 38.22 -5.69
C ILE A 227 3.30 39.30 -4.64
N GLY A 228 4.08 39.17 -3.57
CA GLY A 228 4.11 40.10 -2.45
C GLY A 228 5.54 40.25 -1.93
N ILE A 229 5.89 41.44 -1.45
CA ILE A 229 7.20 41.67 -0.83
C ILE A 229 7.10 42.66 0.33
N GLY A 230 7.71 42.29 1.46
CA GLY A 230 7.78 43.09 2.68
C GLY A 230 9.15 43.74 2.82
N PHE A 231 9.25 45.07 2.73
CA PHE A 231 10.54 45.75 2.78
C PHE A 231 10.86 46.25 4.20
N ALA A 232 11.73 45.55 4.93
CA ALA A 232 12.14 45.95 6.28
C ALA A 232 12.92 47.26 6.29
N TRP A 233 12.87 47.99 7.41
CA TRP A 233 13.37 49.37 7.52
C TRP A 233 12.72 50.34 6.52
N SER A 234 11.56 49.98 5.98
CA SER A 234 10.72 50.83 5.15
C SER A 234 9.26 50.70 5.61
N SER A 235 8.42 51.70 5.36
CA SER A 235 6.98 51.56 5.61
C SER A 235 6.23 51.10 4.36
N GLN A 236 6.85 50.26 3.53
CA GLN A 236 6.32 49.81 2.24
C GLN A 236 6.14 48.30 2.17
N VAL A 237 5.02 47.89 1.56
CA VAL A 237 4.76 46.51 1.10
C VAL A 237 4.34 46.62 -0.35
N PHE A 238 4.93 45.82 -1.23
CA PHE A 238 4.52 45.75 -2.63
C PHE A 238 3.75 44.46 -2.88
N LEU A 239 2.77 44.53 -3.77
CA LEU A 239 2.02 43.38 -4.24
C LEU A 239 1.62 43.60 -5.70
N ALA A 240 1.47 42.52 -6.46
CA ALA A 240 1.04 42.58 -7.86
C ALA A 240 0.40 41.26 -8.27
N ASP A 241 -0.35 41.29 -9.37
CA ASP A 241 -0.64 40.08 -10.14
C ASP A 241 0.63 39.69 -10.91
N PHE A 242 0.84 38.39 -11.11
CA PHE A 242 2.01 37.82 -11.77
C PHE A 242 1.58 36.74 -12.78
N ASP A 243 2.01 36.88 -14.02
CA ASP A 243 1.89 35.86 -15.05
C ASP A 243 3.08 34.88 -14.93
N PRO A 244 2.87 33.63 -14.48
CA PRO A 244 3.97 32.68 -14.31
C PRO A 244 4.46 32.06 -15.63
N VAL A 245 3.72 32.20 -16.73
CA VAL A 245 4.16 31.73 -18.06
C VAL A 245 5.17 32.72 -18.64
N GLU A 246 4.83 34.00 -18.65
CA GLU A 246 5.70 35.05 -19.17
C GLU A 246 6.73 35.54 -18.14
N GLY A 247 6.43 35.39 -16.84
CA GLY A 247 7.20 35.90 -15.72
C GLY A 247 7.07 37.41 -15.54
N GLU A 248 5.91 38.00 -15.86
CA GLU A 248 5.68 39.45 -15.87
C GLU A 248 4.65 39.85 -14.82
N VAL A 249 4.67 41.11 -14.37
CA VAL A 249 3.71 41.63 -13.38
C VAL A 249 2.67 42.55 -13.98
N CYS A 250 1.49 42.54 -13.37
CA CYS A 250 0.41 43.47 -13.67
C CYS A 250 -0.23 44.02 -12.40
N ASN A 251 -0.93 45.15 -12.57
CA ASN A 251 -1.63 45.83 -11.48
C ASN A 251 -0.80 46.04 -10.20
N PRO A 252 0.48 46.50 -10.29
CA PRO A 252 1.31 46.63 -9.11
C PRO A 252 0.77 47.69 -8.15
N VAL A 253 0.72 47.35 -6.88
CA VAL A 253 0.31 48.21 -5.77
C VAL A 253 1.45 48.30 -4.76
N THR A 254 1.73 49.51 -4.28
CA THR A 254 2.60 49.72 -3.11
C THR A 254 1.76 50.26 -1.98
N LEU A 255 1.59 49.46 -0.93
CA LEU A 255 1.00 49.89 0.32
C LEU A 255 2.02 50.71 1.10
N SER A 256 1.58 51.81 1.69
CA SER A 256 2.42 52.63 2.55
C SER A 256 1.60 53.20 3.69
N SER A 257 2.00 52.93 4.93
CA SER A 257 1.29 53.39 6.11
C SER A 257 2.24 53.65 7.28
N PRO A 258 2.08 54.75 8.04
CA PRO A 258 2.78 54.93 9.30
C PRO A 258 2.52 53.80 10.31
N ALA A 259 1.39 53.09 10.18
CA ALA A 259 1.07 51.94 11.03
C ALA A 259 2.05 50.77 10.85
N PHE A 260 2.76 50.70 9.71
CA PHE A 260 3.76 49.66 9.45
C PHE A 260 5.08 49.91 10.18
N SER A 261 5.27 51.12 10.74
CA SER A 261 6.37 51.46 11.63
C SER A 261 7.79 51.14 11.11
N ASN A 262 8.00 51.21 9.79
CA ASN A 262 9.23 50.81 9.11
C ASN A 262 9.62 49.32 9.25
N ASN A 263 8.67 48.45 9.58
CA ASN A 263 8.96 47.08 9.95
C ASN A 263 8.24 45.95 9.18
N PRO A 264 7.60 46.13 7.99
CA PRO A 264 7.15 44.97 7.22
C PRO A 264 8.30 43.99 7.00
N PHE A 265 8.04 42.71 7.22
CA PHE A 265 9.04 41.67 7.05
C PHE A 265 8.44 40.46 6.33
N GLY A 266 7.85 39.51 7.05
CA GLY A 266 7.21 38.34 6.44
C GLY A 266 6.01 38.73 5.59
N VAL A 267 5.83 38.05 4.46
CA VAL A 267 4.68 38.11 3.57
C VAL A 267 4.23 36.68 3.34
N ASP A 268 2.95 36.47 3.01
CA ASP A 268 2.46 35.26 2.33
C ASP A 268 0.97 35.46 1.95
N PHE A 269 0.33 34.46 1.36
CA PHE A 269 -1.03 34.51 0.84
C PHE A 269 -1.95 33.51 1.52
N SER A 270 -3.26 33.81 1.53
CA SER A 270 -4.24 32.79 1.89
C SER A 270 -4.27 31.66 0.85
N PRO A 271 -4.79 30.45 1.16
CA PRO A 271 -4.83 29.31 0.25
C PRO A 271 -5.48 29.59 -1.11
N THR A 272 -6.50 30.46 -1.17
CA THR A 272 -7.12 30.88 -2.44
C THR A 272 -6.44 32.10 -3.07
N ALA A 273 -5.36 32.56 -2.46
CA ALA A 273 -4.66 33.82 -2.70
C ALA A 273 -5.54 35.07 -2.63
N ASN A 274 -6.83 34.97 -2.26
CA ASN A 274 -7.77 36.09 -2.22
C ASN A 274 -7.37 37.18 -1.20
N LYS A 275 -6.57 36.83 -0.20
CA LYS A 275 -5.93 37.72 0.77
C LYS A 275 -4.41 37.55 0.75
N MET A 276 -3.69 38.61 1.10
CA MET A 276 -2.26 38.58 1.42
C MET A 276 -2.07 38.98 2.87
N TYR A 277 -1.17 38.32 3.58
CA TYR A 277 -0.77 38.66 4.92
C TYR A 277 0.66 39.20 4.94
N PHE A 278 0.93 40.10 5.87
CA PHE A 278 2.30 40.47 6.19
C PHE A 278 2.47 40.78 7.66
N SER A 279 3.65 40.47 8.19
CA SER A 279 4.01 40.65 9.59
C SER A 279 4.86 41.91 9.76
N LEU A 280 4.87 42.45 10.99
CA LEU A 280 5.79 43.51 11.38
C LEU A 280 6.86 42.99 12.35
N TRP A 281 8.12 43.12 11.94
CA TRP A 281 9.29 42.93 12.79
C TRP A 281 9.36 44.04 13.88
N TYR A 282 10.10 43.84 14.96
CA TYR A 282 10.31 44.84 16.04
C TYR A 282 9.08 45.54 16.65
N THR A 283 7.88 44.95 16.53
CA THR A 283 6.63 45.60 16.92
C THR A 283 5.79 44.66 17.78
N THR A 284 5.52 45.05 19.03
CA THR A 284 4.68 44.30 19.96
C THR A 284 3.64 45.20 20.65
N GLY A 285 2.53 44.61 21.11
CA GLY A 285 1.49 45.32 21.85
C GLY A 285 0.58 46.23 21.02
N VAL A 286 0.69 46.16 19.69
CA VAL A 286 -0.16 46.83 18.69
C VAL A 286 -0.44 45.83 17.55
N PRO A 287 -1.39 46.11 16.63
CA PRO A 287 -1.53 45.31 15.42
C PRO A 287 -0.21 45.17 14.67
N ASN A 288 0.26 43.94 14.50
CA ASN A 288 1.55 43.58 13.91
C ASN A 288 1.45 42.40 12.92
N VAL A 289 0.23 41.97 12.60
CA VAL A 289 -0.12 41.18 11.42
C VAL A 289 -1.15 41.97 10.63
N PHE A 290 -0.97 42.12 9.33
CA PHE A 290 -1.92 42.83 8.46
C PHE A 290 -2.43 41.88 7.39
N GLN A 291 -3.74 41.91 7.16
CA GLN A 291 -4.41 41.22 6.06
C GLN A 291 -4.78 42.26 5.01
N TYR A 292 -4.36 42.07 3.77
CA TYR A 292 -4.82 42.80 2.59
C TYR A 292 -5.84 41.96 1.83
N ASP A 293 -6.96 42.56 1.49
CA ASP A 293 -8.04 41.95 0.72
C ASP A 293 -8.04 42.49 -0.70
N PHE A 294 -7.79 41.62 -1.67
CA PHE A 294 -7.72 42.01 -3.08
C PHE A 294 -9.09 42.37 -3.67
N ALA A 295 -10.18 41.83 -3.13
CA ALA A 295 -11.52 42.14 -3.64
C ALA A 295 -11.94 43.57 -3.27
N SER A 296 -11.64 44.00 -2.04
CA SER A 296 -11.96 45.36 -1.57
C SER A 296 -10.83 46.37 -1.80
N GLY A 297 -9.59 45.90 -2.00
CA GLY A 297 -8.39 46.71 -2.10
C GLY A 297 -7.97 47.36 -0.78
N THR A 298 -8.41 46.81 0.35
CA THR A 298 -8.19 47.38 1.70
C THR A 298 -7.37 46.46 2.59
N TYR A 299 -6.73 47.01 3.63
CA TYR A 299 -6.03 46.23 4.63
C TYR A 299 -6.56 46.45 6.05
N THR A 300 -6.49 45.40 6.87
CA THR A 300 -6.89 45.39 8.28
C THR A 300 -5.74 44.85 9.13
N GLY A 301 -5.44 45.52 10.25
CA GLY A 301 -4.41 45.09 11.19
C GLY A 301 -4.99 44.27 12.35
N TYR A 302 -4.32 43.18 12.69
CA TYR A 302 -4.65 42.27 13.78
C TYR A 302 -3.48 42.16 14.77
N GLN A 303 -3.82 41.91 16.02
CA GLN A 303 -2.85 41.63 17.08
C GLN A 303 -3.06 40.18 17.54
N PRO A 304 -2.25 39.22 17.06
CA PRO A 304 -2.35 37.83 17.47
C PRO A 304 -2.01 37.67 18.96
N PRO A 305 -2.47 36.59 19.60
CA PRO A 305 -1.99 36.22 20.92
C PRO A 305 -0.48 35.95 20.84
N LEU A 306 0.29 36.50 21.79
CA LEU A 306 1.70 36.17 21.97
C LEU A 306 1.84 35.15 23.09
N GLY A 307 2.68 34.13 22.91
CA GLY A 307 2.86 33.09 23.91
C GLY A 307 4.12 33.27 24.78
N GLY A 308 3.94 33.14 26.11
CA GLY A 308 5.05 32.84 27.03
C GLY A 308 5.96 34.00 27.46
N SER A 309 6.79 33.72 28.46
CA SER A 309 7.66 34.70 29.15
C SER A 309 9.03 34.82 28.48
N GLY A 310 9.34 35.98 27.91
CA GLY A 310 10.62 36.29 27.25
C GLY A 310 10.64 37.71 26.67
N TRP A 311 11.76 38.10 26.06
CA TRP A 311 11.83 39.34 25.27
C TRP A 311 11.46 39.01 23.82
N ILE A 312 10.20 39.29 23.45
CA ILE A 312 9.70 39.13 22.09
C ILE A 312 9.93 40.46 21.35
N SER A 313 10.75 40.45 20.30
CA SER A 313 11.05 41.65 19.49
C SER A 313 9.92 41.95 18.52
N GLY A 314 9.29 40.95 17.91
CA GLY A 314 8.21 41.12 16.95
C GLY A 314 7.83 39.80 16.29
N LEU A 315 7.32 39.86 15.06
CA LEU A 315 7.00 38.69 14.25
C LEU A 315 7.97 38.58 13.07
N GLY A 316 8.36 37.35 12.73
CA GLY A 316 9.23 37.03 11.59
C GLY A 316 8.44 36.65 10.35
N GLN A 317 8.98 35.72 9.58
CA GLN A 317 8.37 35.21 8.34
C GLN A 317 6.99 34.58 8.55
N ILE A 318 6.24 34.49 7.47
CA ILE A 318 4.92 33.84 7.37
C ILE A 318 5.05 32.77 6.29
N GLU A 319 4.48 31.59 6.50
CA GLU A 319 4.50 30.54 5.48
C GLU A 319 3.18 29.75 5.46
N LEU A 320 2.73 29.38 4.27
CA LEU A 320 1.51 28.64 3.97
C LEU A 320 1.78 27.17 4.15
N GLY A 321 1.20 26.61 5.22
CA GLY A 321 1.21 25.18 5.42
C GLY A 321 0.23 24.48 4.49
N ARG A 322 0.54 23.24 4.14
CA ARG A 322 -0.31 22.40 3.27
C ARG A 322 -1.71 22.15 3.82
N ASP A 323 -1.92 22.32 5.13
CA ASP A 323 -3.24 22.25 5.76
C ASP A 323 -4.11 23.50 5.54
N GLY A 324 -3.65 24.44 4.69
CA GLY A 324 -4.36 25.65 4.32
C GLY A 324 -4.32 26.74 5.40
N LYS A 325 -3.39 26.64 6.36
CA LYS A 325 -3.19 27.61 7.44
C LYS A 325 -1.88 28.35 7.23
N LEU A 326 -1.79 29.57 7.77
CA LEU A 326 -0.54 30.33 7.77
C LEU A 326 0.17 30.22 9.11
N TYR A 327 1.49 30.03 9.07
CA TYR A 327 2.35 29.85 10.22
C TYR A 327 3.29 31.04 10.34
N ILE A 328 3.32 31.68 11.52
CA ILE A 328 4.12 32.88 11.78
C ILE A 328 5.03 32.61 12.96
N ILE A 329 6.30 32.99 12.83
CA ILE A 329 7.30 32.83 13.88
C ILE A 329 7.35 34.04 14.82
N GLU A 330 7.43 33.81 16.14
CA GLU A 330 7.64 34.86 17.15
C GLU A 330 9.14 35.10 17.37
N ASP A 331 9.72 36.25 17.01
CA ASP A 331 11.17 36.47 17.21
C ASP A 331 11.54 36.52 18.70
N GLY A 332 12.40 35.60 19.15
CA GLY A 332 12.76 35.42 20.56
C GLY A 332 11.66 34.78 21.42
N GLY A 333 10.52 34.40 20.82
CA GLY A 333 9.39 33.72 21.45
C GLY A 333 9.62 32.22 21.63
N SER A 334 8.55 31.49 21.98
CA SER A 334 8.58 30.03 22.15
C SER A 334 7.34 29.36 21.55
N ASN A 335 6.72 30.02 20.58
CA ASN A 335 5.52 29.54 19.92
C ASN A 335 5.58 29.88 18.43
N ILE A 336 4.84 29.08 17.67
CA ILE A 336 4.46 29.38 16.29
C ILE A 336 3.00 29.84 16.34
N ILE A 337 2.73 31.02 15.81
CA ILE A 337 1.37 31.55 15.66
C ILE A 337 0.76 30.94 14.41
N VAL A 338 -0.50 30.53 14.50
CA VAL A 338 -1.23 29.92 13.38
C VAL A 338 -2.46 30.76 13.06
N ILE A 339 -2.63 31.16 11.80
CA ILE A 339 -3.87 31.69 11.25
C ILE A 339 -4.69 30.51 10.73
N ASN A 340 -5.78 30.18 11.40
CA ASN A 340 -6.54 28.94 11.14
C ASN A 340 -7.46 29.00 9.91
N ASN A 341 -7.87 30.20 9.53
CA ASN A 341 -8.84 30.48 8.47
C ASN A 341 -8.41 31.73 7.67
N PRO A 342 -7.27 31.65 6.96
CA PRO A 342 -6.67 32.81 6.29
C PRO A 342 -7.51 33.40 5.13
N ASP A 343 -8.46 32.65 4.55
CA ASP A 343 -9.36 33.20 3.52
C ASP A 343 -10.53 34.02 4.09
N ASP A 344 -10.82 33.89 5.40
CA ASP A 344 -11.94 34.58 6.03
C ASP A 344 -11.66 36.09 6.22
N ASP A 345 -12.71 36.90 6.19
CA ASP A 345 -12.62 38.35 6.48
C ASP A 345 -12.11 38.65 7.91
N VAL A 346 -12.28 37.69 8.84
CA VAL A 346 -11.77 37.80 10.20
C VAL A 346 -10.98 36.53 10.56
N PRO A 347 -9.65 36.58 10.57
CA PRO A 347 -8.82 35.44 10.94
C PRO A 347 -8.91 35.10 12.42
N VAL A 348 -8.77 33.81 12.72
CA VAL A 348 -8.73 33.19 14.04
C VAL A 348 -7.32 32.66 14.29
N PHE A 349 -6.72 33.17 15.36
CA PHE A 349 -5.34 32.85 15.72
C PHE A 349 -5.28 31.75 16.78
N SER A 350 -4.26 30.89 16.69
CA SER A 350 -3.88 29.94 17.74
C SER A 350 -2.36 29.86 17.89
N LEU A 351 -1.88 29.12 18.89
CA LEU A 351 -0.46 28.98 19.20
C LEU A 351 -0.06 27.51 19.26
N ILE A 352 1.08 27.18 18.65
CA ILE A 352 1.77 25.89 18.82
C ILE A 352 3.01 26.15 19.68
N PRO A 353 3.04 25.70 20.95
CA PRO A 353 4.22 25.84 21.80
C PRO A 353 5.37 24.97 21.29
N ILE A 354 6.59 25.50 21.27
CA ILE A 354 7.78 24.78 20.84
C ILE A 354 8.85 24.72 21.94
N PRO A 355 9.76 23.74 21.93
CA PRO A 355 10.71 23.52 23.03
C PRO A 355 11.96 24.42 23.00
N SER A 356 12.00 25.45 22.16
CA SER A 356 13.16 26.33 21.94
C SER A 356 12.76 27.78 21.70
N THR A 357 13.73 28.71 21.74
CA THR A 357 13.50 30.10 21.34
C THR A 357 13.71 30.30 19.85
N THR A 358 12.64 30.70 19.16
CA THR A 358 12.57 30.97 17.72
C THR A 358 13.46 32.13 17.27
N GLY A 359 13.90 32.06 16.01
CA GLY A 359 14.50 33.17 15.25
C GLY A 359 13.45 33.87 14.39
N LEU A 360 13.81 34.30 13.18
CA LEU A 360 12.89 34.89 12.21
C LEU A 360 12.54 33.99 11.03
N GLY A 361 13.30 32.89 10.85
CA GLY A 361 13.24 32.04 9.66
C GLY A 361 12.17 30.96 9.66
N ILE A 362 11.45 30.80 8.56
CA ILE A 362 10.63 29.65 8.17
C ILE A 362 11.15 29.18 6.80
N SER A 363 11.12 27.88 6.54
CA SER A 363 11.57 27.34 5.28
C SER A 363 10.52 27.54 4.20
N ASP A 364 10.94 28.18 3.12
CA ASP A 364 10.17 28.38 1.90
C ASP A 364 9.98 27.06 1.11
N HIS A 365 8.91 27.01 0.33
CA HIS A 365 8.57 25.95 -0.63
C HIS A 365 8.26 26.56 -1.99
N ILE A 366 8.49 25.80 -3.07
CA ILE A 366 7.98 26.16 -4.39
C ILE A 366 6.44 26.06 -4.38
N GLN A 367 5.74 27.10 -3.94
CA GLN A 367 4.28 27.06 -3.72
C GLN A 367 3.54 26.69 -5.02
N SER A 368 4.09 27.09 -6.16
CA SER A 368 3.61 26.72 -7.51
C SER A 368 3.65 25.21 -7.84
N GLU A 369 4.47 24.40 -7.17
CA GLU A 369 4.44 22.92 -7.30
C GLU A 369 3.46 22.27 -6.31
N VAL A 370 3.18 22.96 -5.20
CA VAL A 370 2.55 22.39 -4.02
C VAL A 370 1.06 22.68 -3.97
N PHE A 371 0.68 23.91 -4.34
CA PHE A 371 -0.66 24.47 -4.19
C PHE A 371 -1.31 24.91 -5.52
N ASP A 372 -0.52 25.12 -6.58
CA ASP A 372 -1.01 25.56 -7.89
C ASP A 372 -1.32 24.40 -8.85
N ALA A 373 -2.16 23.46 -8.42
CA ALA A 373 -2.74 22.44 -9.32
C ALA A 373 -3.68 23.04 -10.38
N GLY A 374 -3.81 24.37 -10.44
CA GLY A 374 -4.69 25.12 -11.34
C GLY A 374 -6.13 25.26 -10.85
N ILE A 375 -6.51 24.66 -9.72
CA ILE A 375 -7.88 24.59 -9.20
C ILE A 375 -8.07 25.47 -7.96
N ASP A 376 -8.87 26.53 -8.07
CA ASP A 376 -9.15 27.56 -7.05
C ASP A 376 -10.19 27.17 -6.03
N TYR A 377 -10.99 26.17 -6.36
CA TYR A 377 -12.08 25.74 -5.52
C TYR A 377 -12.38 24.28 -5.81
N THR A 378 -12.49 23.48 -4.75
CA THR A 378 -12.99 22.11 -4.84
C THR A 378 -14.21 21.97 -3.94
N ASP A 379 -15.31 21.47 -4.48
CA ASP A 379 -16.48 21.09 -3.70
C ASP A 379 -16.86 19.64 -3.95
N THR A 380 -17.41 18.99 -2.93
CA THR A 380 -17.83 17.60 -3.01
C THR A 380 -19.30 17.46 -2.65
N LEU A 381 -20.08 17.01 -3.63
CA LEU A 381 -21.53 17.00 -3.56
C LEU A 381 -22.08 15.58 -3.59
N CYS A 382 -23.07 15.32 -2.75
CA CYS A 382 -23.79 14.05 -2.65
C CYS A 382 -25.26 14.26 -3.02
N ALA A 383 -25.75 13.53 -4.01
CA ALA A 383 -27.17 13.54 -4.35
C ALA A 383 -27.60 12.23 -5.02
N ALA A 384 -28.89 11.92 -4.99
CA ALA A 384 -29.41 10.68 -5.56
C ALA A 384 -29.16 10.60 -7.08
N VAL A 385 -28.91 9.41 -7.61
CA VAL A 385 -28.74 9.17 -9.05
C VAL A 385 -29.92 9.76 -9.82
N SER A 386 -29.65 10.40 -10.97
CA SER A 386 -30.62 11.12 -11.81
C SER A 386 -31.21 12.40 -11.22
N SER A 387 -30.88 12.79 -9.98
CA SER A 387 -31.34 14.07 -9.44
C SER A 387 -30.65 15.26 -10.15
N PRO A 388 -31.34 16.39 -10.33
CA PRO A 388 -30.73 17.59 -10.89
C PRO A 388 -29.88 18.32 -9.84
N LEU A 389 -28.68 18.73 -10.23
CA LEU A 389 -27.75 19.47 -9.38
C LEU A 389 -27.24 20.70 -10.15
N VAL A 390 -27.19 21.86 -9.48
CA VAL A 390 -26.67 23.10 -10.09
C VAL A 390 -25.31 23.38 -9.47
N LEU A 391 -24.27 23.40 -10.31
CA LEU A 391 -22.91 23.76 -9.94
C LEU A 391 -22.74 25.27 -10.15
N LEU A 392 -22.22 25.96 -9.13
CA LEU A 392 -22.12 27.41 -9.07
C LEU A 392 -20.73 27.81 -8.56
N PRO A 393 -19.90 28.48 -9.37
CA PRO A 393 -18.69 29.13 -8.90
C PRO A 393 -19.02 30.25 -7.91
N ASP A 394 -18.16 30.47 -6.91
CA ASP A 394 -18.37 31.50 -5.88
C ASP A 394 -18.16 32.94 -6.39
N VAL A 395 -17.62 33.10 -7.59
CA VAL A 395 -17.43 34.39 -8.27
C VAL A 395 -18.37 34.52 -9.46
N ASP A 396 -19.12 35.61 -9.53
CA ASP A 396 -19.96 35.93 -10.69
C ASP A 396 -19.10 36.11 -11.96
N GLY A 397 -19.33 35.28 -12.97
CA GLY A 397 -18.57 35.30 -14.22
C GLY A 397 -19.12 34.34 -15.28
N GLU A 398 -18.55 34.37 -16.49
CA GLU A 398 -18.75 33.30 -17.47
C GLU A 398 -17.61 32.27 -17.36
N TYR A 399 -17.97 30.99 -17.41
CA TYR A 399 -17.02 29.87 -17.29
C TYR A 399 -17.19 28.88 -18.45
N TRP A 400 -16.07 28.30 -18.88
CA TRP A 400 -16.02 27.12 -19.73
C TRP A 400 -16.12 25.88 -18.85
N TRP A 401 -17.20 25.14 -18.99
CA TRP A 401 -17.47 23.93 -18.24
C TRP A 401 -17.02 22.70 -19.01
N ALA A 402 -16.27 21.81 -18.37
CA ALA A 402 -15.83 20.53 -18.90
C ALA A 402 -15.84 19.46 -17.79
N THR A 403 -15.61 18.20 -18.14
CA THR A 403 -15.26 17.15 -17.15
C THR A 403 -13.76 17.14 -16.94
N SER A 404 -13.27 16.87 -15.73
CA SER A 404 -11.82 16.85 -15.42
C SER A 404 -11.04 15.88 -16.32
N ASP A 405 -11.65 14.76 -16.68
CA ASP A 405 -11.08 13.71 -17.53
C ASP A 405 -11.04 14.08 -19.03
N ASN A 406 -11.76 15.14 -19.44
CA ASN A 406 -11.68 15.71 -20.79
C ASN A 406 -11.76 17.25 -20.71
N PRO A 407 -10.72 17.92 -20.21
CA PRO A 407 -10.80 19.35 -19.89
C PRO A 407 -10.92 20.24 -21.12
N ASP A 408 -10.52 19.73 -22.29
CA ASP A 408 -10.63 20.41 -23.58
C ASP A 408 -12.03 20.27 -24.24
N ASP A 409 -12.89 19.37 -23.73
CA ASP A 409 -14.24 19.16 -24.29
C ASP A 409 -15.28 20.00 -23.55
N THR A 410 -15.66 21.11 -24.16
CA THR A 410 -16.59 22.06 -23.55
C THR A 410 -18.00 21.47 -23.49
N ILE A 411 -18.49 21.17 -22.29
CA ILE A 411 -19.88 20.81 -21.99
C ILE A 411 -20.80 22.02 -22.24
N SER A 412 -20.44 23.18 -21.68
CA SER A 412 -21.20 24.41 -21.82
C SER A 412 -20.39 25.66 -21.48
N ILE A 413 -20.95 26.83 -21.80
CA ILE A 413 -20.41 28.13 -21.38
C ILE A 413 -21.51 28.87 -20.63
N GLY A 414 -21.22 29.34 -19.42
CA GLY A 414 -22.17 30.09 -18.60
C GLY A 414 -21.73 30.26 -17.15
N SER A 415 -22.52 30.99 -16.36
CA SER A 415 -22.25 31.26 -14.94
C SER A 415 -22.58 30.09 -14.00
N SER A 416 -23.19 29.02 -14.52
CA SER A 416 -23.58 27.83 -13.77
C SER A 416 -23.72 26.64 -14.70
N LEU A 417 -23.60 25.43 -14.16
CA LEU A 417 -23.87 24.19 -14.89
C LEU A 417 -24.95 23.37 -14.20
N LEU A 418 -26.04 23.09 -14.91
CA LEU A 418 -27.04 22.11 -14.48
C LEU A 418 -26.63 20.72 -14.95
N VAL A 419 -26.36 19.81 -14.01
CA VAL A 419 -26.00 18.41 -14.29
C VAL A 419 -27.06 17.47 -13.74
N SER A 420 -27.08 16.25 -14.26
CA SER A 420 -27.82 15.13 -13.67
C SER A 420 -26.81 14.17 -13.08
N VAL A 421 -27.00 13.80 -11.81
CA VAL A 421 -26.05 12.94 -11.09
C VAL A 421 -25.99 11.56 -11.76
N ALA A 422 -24.79 11.14 -12.17
CA ALA A 422 -24.53 9.84 -12.77
C ALA A 422 -24.53 8.71 -11.73
N ASP A 423 -24.38 7.47 -12.17
CA ASP A 423 -24.24 6.27 -11.32
C ASP A 423 -22.80 6.02 -10.84
N SER A 424 -21.83 6.81 -11.31
CA SER A 424 -20.44 6.88 -10.87
C SER A 424 -20.01 8.32 -10.56
N LEU A 425 -18.84 8.48 -9.94
CA LEU A 425 -18.21 9.79 -9.75
C LEU A 425 -18.00 10.46 -11.13
N ILE A 426 -18.39 11.73 -11.23
CA ILE A 426 -17.96 12.63 -12.31
C ILE A 426 -17.35 13.86 -11.67
N GLU A 427 -16.18 14.24 -12.15
CA GLU A 427 -15.53 15.48 -11.79
C GLU A 427 -15.79 16.53 -12.86
N TYR A 428 -16.37 17.65 -12.46
CA TYR A 428 -16.62 18.78 -13.35
C TYR A 428 -15.62 19.88 -13.06
N ILE A 429 -15.14 20.54 -14.11
CA ILE A 429 -14.32 21.74 -14.01
C ILE A 429 -15.02 22.94 -14.67
N ALA A 430 -14.81 24.12 -14.13
CA ALA A 430 -15.23 25.39 -14.72
C ALA A 430 -14.04 26.33 -14.80
N THR A 431 -13.64 26.74 -16.01
CA THR A 431 -12.51 27.63 -16.23
C THR A 431 -13.01 29.02 -16.62
N GLY A 432 -12.61 30.07 -15.89
CA GLY A 432 -13.05 31.45 -16.15
C GLY A 432 -12.76 31.93 -17.57
N VAL A 433 -13.75 32.51 -18.25
CA VAL A 433 -13.65 32.98 -19.65
C VAL A 433 -13.04 34.38 -19.75
N SER A 434 -13.04 35.13 -18.65
CA SER A 434 -12.52 36.50 -18.61
C SER A 434 -11.10 36.53 -18.04
N GLY A 435 -10.10 36.33 -18.90
CA GLY A 435 -8.77 36.84 -18.63
C GLY A 435 -8.82 38.37 -18.60
N THR A 436 -8.56 38.97 -17.43
CA THR A 436 -7.80 40.22 -17.45
C THR A 436 -6.46 39.90 -18.11
N GLU A 437 -5.89 40.85 -18.87
CA GLU A 437 -4.74 40.66 -19.78
C GLU A 437 -3.44 40.12 -19.13
N CYS A 438 -3.45 39.69 -17.85
CA CYS A 438 -2.32 39.14 -17.11
C CYS A 438 -2.59 37.81 -16.40
N PHE A 439 -3.85 37.36 -16.36
CA PHE A 439 -4.27 36.24 -15.51
C PHE A 439 -5.17 35.32 -16.32
N SER A 440 -4.65 34.20 -16.82
CA SER A 440 -5.42 33.26 -17.64
C SER A 440 -5.49 31.83 -17.11
N ILE A 441 -4.91 31.53 -15.95
CA ILE A 441 -4.77 30.12 -15.51
C ILE A 441 -5.23 29.78 -14.09
N PHE A 442 -5.80 30.71 -13.30
CA PHE A 442 -6.29 30.40 -11.95
C PHE A 442 -7.72 30.89 -11.69
N ASN A 443 -8.66 30.51 -12.56
CA ASN A 443 -10.08 30.52 -12.21
C ASN A 443 -10.70 29.16 -12.58
N GLN A 444 -10.07 28.06 -12.16
CA GLN A 444 -10.61 26.72 -12.35
C GLN A 444 -11.31 26.26 -11.07
N TYR A 445 -12.61 26.02 -11.15
CA TYR A 445 -13.39 25.42 -10.08
C TYR A 445 -13.57 23.95 -10.39
N GLN A 446 -13.53 23.08 -9.40
CA GLN A 446 -13.79 21.65 -9.56
C GLN A 446 -14.89 21.18 -8.61
N TRP A 447 -15.80 20.35 -9.11
CA TRP A 447 -16.80 19.65 -8.31
C TRP A 447 -16.64 18.15 -8.47
N SER A 448 -16.48 17.45 -7.35
CA SER A 448 -16.61 16.00 -7.28
C SER A 448 -18.06 15.64 -6.96
N VAL A 449 -18.80 15.14 -7.94
CA VAL A 449 -20.22 14.77 -7.76
C VAL A 449 -20.33 13.27 -7.59
N PHE A 450 -20.60 12.83 -6.36
CA PHE A 450 -20.78 11.43 -6.01
C PHE A 450 -22.27 11.05 -5.98
N PRO A 451 -22.65 9.89 -6.54
CA PRO A 451 -23.98 9.36 -6.34
C PRO A 451 -24.16 8.93 -4.88
N GLN A 452 -25.22 9.44 -4.26
CA GLN A 452 -25.65 9.01 -2.94
C GLN A 452 -26.05 7.53 -3.00
N PRO A 453 -25.47 6.66 -2.15
CA PRO A 453 -25.84 5.25 -2.11
C PRO A 453 -27.33 5.06 -1.82
N ASP A 454 -28.04 4.38 -2.72
CA ASP A 454 -29.42 3.93 -2.52
C ASP A 454 -29.38 2.51 -1.91
N VAL A 455 -29.34 2.46 -0.59
CA VAL A 455 -29.03 1.25 0.17
C VAL A 455 -30.32 0.51 0.54
N ASP A 456 -30.36 -0.79 0.24
CA ASP A 456 -31.41 -1.72 0.66
C ASP A 456 -30.73 -2.94 1.30
N ALA A 457 -30.97 -3.15 2.59
CA ALA A 457 -30.45 -4.26 3.39
C ALA A 457 -31.15 -5.60 3.08
N GLY A 458 -32.18 -5.58 2.24
CA GLY A 458 -33.02 -6.71 1.88
C GLY A 458 -34.15 -6.97 2.87
N PRO A 459 -35.05 -7.92 2.57
CA PRO A 459 -36.21 -8.19 3.41
C PRO A 459 -35.83 -8.94 4.69
N ASP A 460 -36.62 -8.73 5.75
CA ASP A 460 -36.53 -9.49 7.00
C ASP A 460 -36.54 -11.02 6.76
N LYS A 461 -35.73 -11.75 7.55
CA LYS A 461 -35.55 -13.20 7.43
C LYS A 461 -35.96 -13.91 8.72
N THR A 462 -36.28 -15.21 8.61
CA THR A 462 -36.56 -16.07 9.76
C THR A 462 -35.73 -17.35 9.68
N ILE A 463 -35.04 -17.69 10.76
CA ILE A 463 -34.21 -18.90 10.91
C ILE A 463 -34.58 -19.68 12.18
N GLN A 464 -34.16 -20.94 12.28
CA GLN A 464 -34.20 -21.69 13.54
C GLN A 464 -32.90 -21.50 14.32
N THR A 465 -32.91 -21.66 15.65
CA THR A 465 -31.69 -21.59 16.46
C THR A 465 -30.62 -22.55 15.93
N GLY A 466 -29.44 -22.02 15.59
CA GLY A 466 -28.32 -22.78 15.03
C GLY A 466 -28.28 -22.85 13.50
N GLN A 467 -29.27 -22.30 12.80
CA GLN A 467 -29.23 -22.10 11.35
C GLN A 467 -28.60 -20.75 10.99
N SER A 468 -28.32 -20.56 9.70
CA SER A 468 -27.82 -19.31 9.14
C SER A 468 -28.59 -18.91 7.87
N THR A 469 -28.59 -17.64 7.53
CA THR A 469 -29.16 -17.09 6.30
C THR A 469 -28.21 -16.06 5.70
N THR A 470 -28.21 -15.91 4.38
CA THR A 470 -27.53 -14.80 3.72
C THR A 470 -28.39 -13.54 3.79
N LEU A 471 -27.77 -12.38 4.03
CA LEU A 471 -28.37 -11.06 3.86
C LEU A 471 -28.01 -10.57 2.46
N ASP A 472 -28.98 -10.43 1.57
CA ASP A 472 -28.75 -10.08 0.16
C ASP A 472 -28.98 -8.58 -0.05
N ALA A 473 -28.03 -7.73 0.36
CA ALA A 473 -28.19 -6.29 0.26
C ALA A 473 -27.78 -5.75 -1.11
N SER A 474 -28.39 -4.64 -1.51
CA SER A 474 -28.00 -3.84 -2.67
C SER A 474 -27.59 -2.44 -2.26
N THR A 475 -26.55 -1.91 -2.91
CA THR A 475 -25.94 -0.62 -2.59
C THR A 475 -26.44 0.53 -3.47
N GLY A 476 -27.13 0.22 -4.58
CA GLY A 476 -27.62 1.20 -5.56
C GLY A 476 -26.54 1.94 -6.36
N VAL A 477 -25.26 1.74 -6.02
CA VAL A 477 -24.08 2.32 -6.68
C VAL A 477 -23.08 1.21 -7.02
N ALA A 478 -22.45 1.30 -8.19
CA ALA A 478 -21.51 0.29 -8.69
C ALA A 478 -20.18 0.26 -7.92
N ASP A 479 -19.73 1.43 -7.45
CA ASP A 479 -18.38 1.65 -6.89
C ASP A 479 -18.40 2.08 -5.41
N ALA A 480 -19.18 1.39 -4.57
CA ALA A 480 -19.19 1.67 -3.13
C ALA A 480 -17.78 1.51 -2.53
N THR A 481 -17.26 2.57 -1.89
CA THR A 481 -15.90 2.60 -1.32
C THR A 481 -15.80 1.84 0.00
N PHE A 482 -16.88 1.72 0.76
CA PHE A 482 -16.89 0.96 2.02
C PHE A 482 -18.30 0.46 2.38
N VAL A 483 -18.36 -0.74 2.99
CA VAL A 483 -19.59 -1.38 3.45
C VAL A 483 -19.36 -1.95 4.86
N ILE A 484 -20.30 -1.73 5.78
CA ILE A 484 -20.27 -2.31 7.13
C ILE A 484 -21.65 -2.63 7.66
N TRP A 485 -21.77 -3.77 8.36
CA TRP A 485 -22.94 -4.18 9.10
C TRP A 485 -22.73 -4.11 10.62
N PHE A 486 -23.72 -3.59 11.36
CA PHE A 486 -23.73 -3.55 12.83
C PHE A 486 -25.05 -4.07 13.42
N PRO A 487 -25.04 -4.88 14.50
CA PRO A 487 -23.86 -5.43 15.16
C PRO A 487 -23.16 -6.48 14.31
N SER A 488 -21.84 -6.64 14.42
CA SER A 488 -21.08 -7.69 13.72
C SER A 488 -21.29 -9.09 14.31
N THR A 489 -21.97 -9.18 15.46
CA THR A 489 -22.16 -10.44 16.18
C THR A 489 -23.07 -11.38 15.38
N GLY A 490 -22.57 -12.60 15.16
CA GLY A 490 -23.28 -13.60 14.37
C GLY A 490 -23.20 -13.38 12.85
N LEU A 491 -22.36 -12.47 12.35
CA LEU A 491 -22.04 -12.38 10.93
C LEU A 491 -20.69 -13.06 10.64
N ASP A 492 -20.57 -13.70 9.48
CA ASP A 492 -19.29 -14.27 9.00
C ASP A 492 -18.29 -13.20 8.56
N ASN A 493 -18.77 -12.16 7.86
CA ASN A 493 -17.99 -11.01 7.42
C ASN A 493 -18.86 -9.74 7.42
N PRO A 494 -18.75 -8.85 8.42
CA PRO A 494 -19.55 -7.64 8.49
C PRO A 494 -19.21 -6.59 7.41
N PHE A 495 -18.20 -6.79 6.58
CA PHE A 495 -17.83 -5.87 5.49
C PHE A 495 -18.27 -6.36 4.10
N SER A 496 -18.99 -7.48 4.04
CA SER A 496 -19.57 -7.99 2.79
C SER A 496 -20.94 -7.34 2.52
N ILE A 497 -21.29 -7.13 1.24
CA ILE A 497 -22.66 -6.80 0.84
C ILE A 497 -23.59 -8.02 0.94
N THR A 498 -23.03 -9.22 1.03
CA THR A 498 -23.77 -10.49 1.16
C THR A 498 -23.28 -11.35 2.33
N PRO A 499 -23.32 -10.85 3.59
CA PRO A 499 -22.84 -11.62 4.72
C PRO A 499 -23.80 -12.78 5.06
N THR A 500 -23.24 -13.85 5.62
CA THR A 500 -24.00 -14.92 6.25
C THR A 500 -24.27 -14.58 7.71
N ALA A 501 -25.54 -14.42 8.07
CA ALA A 501 -26.02 -14.17 9.42
C ALA A 501 -26.46 -15.48 10.12
N SER A 502 -25.88 -15.76 11.28
CA SER A 502 -26.19 -16.87 12.19
C SER A 502 -26.42 -16.38 13.65
N PRO A 503 -27.33 -15.43 13.91
CA PRO A 503 -27.58 -14.96 15.27
C PRO A 503 -28.28 -16.03 16.13
N THR A 504 -27.99 -16.05 17.43
CA THR A 504 -28.60 -16.99 18.38
C THR A 504 -29.91 -16.49 18.98
N VAL A 505 -30.23 -15.20 18.80
CA VAL A 505 -31.48 -14.54 19.19
C VAL A 505 -31.92 -13.59 18.08
N THR A 506 -33.20 -13.23 18.01
CA THR A 506 -33.68 -12.27 17.00
C THR A 506 -32.84 -11.00 17.03
N THR A 507 -32.21 -10.66 15.91
CA THR A 507 -31.22 -9.57 15.79
C THR A 507 -31.55 -8.70 14.60
N THR A 508 -31.54 -7.37 14.79
CA THR A 508 -31.64 -6.38 13.71
C THR A 508 -30.25 -5.91 13.34
N TYR A 509 -29.87 -6.10 12.08
CA TYR A 509 -28.62 -5.66 11.49
C TYR A 509 -28.83 -4.34 10.73
N THR A 510 -27.93 -3.38 10.93
CA THR A 510 -27.90 -2.09 10.23
C THR A 510 -26.76 -2.11 9.22
N LEU A 511 -27.09 -1.95 7.94
CA LEU A 511 -26.16 -1.77 6.85
C LEU A 511 -25.80 -0.29 6.72
N THR A 512 -24.51 0.00 6.60
CA THR A 512 -23.98 1.30 6.20
C THR A 512 -23.11 1.11 4.97
N VAL A 513 -23.41 1.86 3.91
CA VAL A 513 -22.63 1.91 2.67
C VAL A 513 -22.11 3.32 2.50
N GLN A 514 -20.84 3.43 2.15
CA GLN A 514 -20.17 4.68 1.85
C GLN A 514 -19.66 4.66 0.40
N ASN A 515 -19.81 5.77 -0.30
CA ASN A 515 -19.28 6.02 -1.64
C ASN A 515 -18.64 7.41 -1.65
N GLY A 516 -17.31 7.45 -1.61
CA GLY A 516 -16.59 8.70 -1.32
C GLY A 516 -17.00 9.28 0.04
N PRO A 517 -17.41 10.56 0.13
CA PRO A 517 -17.96 11.13 1.36
C PRO A 517 -19.45 10.86 1.58
N CYS A 518 -20.15 10.25 0.62
CA CYS A 518 -21.59 10.02 0.71
C CYS A 518 -21.91 8.72 1.47
N GLN A 519 -22.93 8.76 2.33
CA GLN A 519 -23.35 7.62 3.15
C GLN A 519 -24.83 7.29 2.94
N GLY A 520 -25.13 6.00 2.83
CA GLY A 520 -26.48 5.44 2.90
C GLY A 520 -26.59 4.39 4.01
N ILE A 521 -27.78 4.26 4.60
CA ILE A 521 -28.04 3.36 5.73
C ILE A 521 -29.38 2.65 5.52
N ASP A 522 -29.44 1.35 5.81
CA ASP A 522 -30.70 0.60 5.89
C ASP A 522 -30.63 -0.53 6.93
N GLN A 523 -31.74 -1.22 7.24
CA GLN A 523 -31.81 -2.27 8.27
C GLN A 523 -32.56 -3.52 7.81
N VAL A 524 -32.12 -4.68 8.32
CA VAL A 524 -32.80 -5.97 8.17
C VAL A 524 -32.87 -6.72 9.49
N THR A 525 -34.00 -7.38 9.78
CA THR A 525 -34.18 -8.19 11.00
C THR A 525 -34.15 -9.68 10.69
N VAL A 526 -33.33 -10.43 11.43
CA VAL A 526 -33.29 -11.90 11.41
C VAL A 526 -33.97 -12.44 12.66
N THR A 527 -35.16 -13.04 12.50
CA THR A 527 -35.94 -13.65 13.58
C THR A 527 -35.50 -15.09 13.85
N VAL A 528 -35.23 -15.44 15.11
CA VAL A 528 -34.77 -16.79 15.50
C VAL A 528 -35.89 -17.55 16.23
N LEU A 529 -36.35 -18.65 15.64
CA LEU A 529 -37.35 -19.56 16.23
C LEU A 529 -36.68 -20.70 17.02
N PRO A 530 -37.23 -21.13 18.18
CA PRO A 530 -36.69 -22.22 18.97
C PRO A 530 -36.82 -23.58 18.26
N VAL A 531 -35.84 -24.46 18.48
CA VAL A 531 -35.79 -25.82 17.90
C VAL A 531 -36.65 -26.79 18.73
N SER A 532 -37.50 -27.56 18.06
CA SER A 532 -38.14 -28.78 18.61
C SER A 532 -37.37 -29.99 18.11
N VAL A 533 -36.82 -30.80 19.01
CA VAL A 533 -36.17 -32.05 18.62
C VAL A 533 -37.23 -33.14 18.60
N THR A 534 -37.47 -33.75 17.44
CA THR A 534 -38.40 -34.86 17.28
C THR A 534 -37.63 -36.15 17.01
N GLU A 535 -37.82 -37.16 17.84
CA GLU A 535 -37.31 -38.52 17.67
C GLU A 535 -38.46 -39.45 17.30
N ASN A 536 -38.25 -40.35 16.34
CA ASN A 536 -39.17 -41.44 16.06
C ASN A 536 -38.55 -42.74 16.59
N VAL A 537 -39.30 -43.51 17.37
CA VAL A 537 -38.86 -44.78 17.95
C VAL A 537 -39.75 -45.91 17.40
N CYS A 538 -39.15 -46.88 16.72
CA CYS A 538 -39.86 -48.07 16.24
C CYS A 538 -40.06 -49.04 17.41
N ALA A 539 -41.29 -49.53 17.56
CA ALA A 539 -41.70 -50.42 18.64
C ALA A 539 -42.43 -51.63 18.08
N ILE A 540 -41.95 -52.84 18.37
CA ILE A 540 -42.62 -54.08 17.95
C ILE A 540 -44.05 -54.11 18.53
N VAL A 541 -45.06 -54.35 17.72
CA VAL A 541 -46.46 -54.42 18.19
C VAL A 541 -46.58 -55.49 19.30
N GLY A 542 -47.11 -55.09 20.46
CA GLY A 542 -47.18 -55.94 21.67
C GLY A 542 -45.99 -55.82 22.64
N SER A 543 -44.93 -55.08 22.29
CA SER A 543 -43.81 -54.77 23.18
C SER A 543 -44.05 -53.52 24.04
N GLN A 544 -43.32 -53.40 25.16
CA GLN A 544 -43.19 -52.15 25.93
C GLN A 544 -41.80 -51.56 25.68
N ASN A 545 -41.71 -50.27 25.37
CA ASN A 545 -40.45 -49.57 25.10
C ASN A 545 -40.27 -48.43 26.10
N ALA A 546 -39.08 -48.30 26.68
CA ALA A 546 -38.75 -47.17 27.55
C ALA A 546 -38.22 -46.01 26.71
N LEU A 547 -38.81 -44.83 26.88
CA LEU A 547 -38.39 -43.58 26.24
C LEU A 547 -37.46 -42.84 27.19
N ASN A 548 -36.36 -42.29 26.65
CA ASN A 548 -35.42 -41.50 27.43
C ASN A 548 -35.38 -40.08 26.88
N ALA A 549 -35.49 -39.10 27.77
CA ALA A 549 -35.22 -37.71 27.47
C ALA A 549 -33.70 -37.49 27.49
N PRO A 550 -33.16 -36.57 26.66
CA PRO A 550 -31.74 -36.25 26.66
C PRO A 550 -31.22 -35.91 28.06
N ASP A 551 -30.01 -36.39 28.39
CA ASP A 551 -29.34 -36.13 29.67
C ASP A 551 -29.08 -34.64 29.95
N THR A 552 -29.23 -33.79 28.92
CA THR A 552 -29.14 -32.34 29.01
C THR A 552 -30.37 -31.67 29.63
N LEU A 553 -31.50 -32.38 29.75
CA LEU A 553 -32.71 -31.91 30.42
C LEU A 553 -32.76 -32.38 31.88
N ALA A 554 -32.95 -31.44 32.80
CA ALA A 554 -33.28 -31.69 34.20
C ALA A 554 -34.76 -31.37 34.47
N ASN A 555 -35.32 -31.96 35.54
CA ASN A 555 -36.73 -31.80 35.93
C ASN A 555 -37.73 -32.20 34.83
N VAL A 556 -37.44 -33.28 34.11
CA VAL A 556 -38.23 -33.72 32.95
C VAL A 556 -39.66 -34.10 33.34
N GLN A 557 -40.64 -33.61 32.57
CA GLN A 557 -42.05 -34.02 32.63
C GLN A 557 -42.50 -34.56 31.27
N TRP A 558 -43.22 -35.68 31.27
CA TRP A 558 -43.74 -36.34 30.07
C TRP A 558 -45.25 -36.12 29.93
N TYR A 559 -45.71 -35.83 28.72
CA TYR A 559 -47.14 -35.67 28.39
C TYR A 559 -47.42 -36.08 26.93
N LEU A 560 -48.69 -36.14 26.52
CA LEU A 560 -49.08 -36.36 25.12
C LEU A 560 -48.99 -35.07 24.32
N ALA A 561 -48.50 -35.12 23.08
CA ALA A 561 -48.35 -33.92 22.25
C ALA A 561 -49.65 -33.10 22.08
N GLY A 562 -50.81 -33.75 22.09
CA GLY A 562 -52.13 -33.10 22.02
C GLY A 562 -52.74 -32.66 23.35
N ASP A 563 -52.10 -32.94 24.49
CA ASP A 563 -52.62 -32.66 25.83
C ASP A 563 -51.50 -32.30 26.83
N PRO A 564 -50.87 -31.12 26.69
CA PRO A 564 -49.74 -30.70 27.53
C PRO A 564 -50.09 -30.42 28.99
N GLY A 565 -51.38 -30.30 29.33
CA GLY A 565 -51.84 -30.10 30.70
C GLY A 565 -51.84 -31.39 31.54
N ASN A 566 -51.69 -32.56 30.91
CA ASN A 566 -51.80 -33.86 31.56
C ASN A 566 -50.44 -34.56 31.64
N ILE A 567 -49.78 -34.42 32.80
CA ILE A 567 -48.47 -35.02 33.05
C ILE A 567 -48.62 -36.52 33.31
N LEU A 568 -48.00 -37.33 32.44
CA LEU A 568 -48.01 -38.78 32.49
C LEU A 568 -46.91 -39.36 33.39
N ALA A 569 -45.73 -38.71 33.44
CA ALA A 569 -44.61 -39.13 34.26
C ALA A 569 -43.63 -37.97 34.53
N ASN A 570 -42.78 -38.12 35.55
CA ASN A 570 -41.67 -37.22 35.85
C ASN A 570 -40.37 -38.02 35.89
N GLY A 571 -39.27 -37.39 35.45
CA GLY A 571 -37.94 -38.01 35.33
C GLY A 571 -37.52 -38.29 33.89
N ASN A 572 -36.22 -38.56 33.69
CA ASN A 572 -35.63 -38.67 32.35
C ASN A 572 -36.05 -39.93 31.58
N THR A 573 -36.71 -40.91 32.21
CA THR A 573 -37.19 -42.12 31.55
C THR A 573 -38.71 -42.28 31.75
N PHE A 574 -39.42 -42.66 30.68
CA PHE A 574 -40.85 -42.94 30.70
C PHE A 574 -41.19 -44.20 29.92
N THR A 575 -41.98 -45.11 30.50
CA THR A 575 -42.42 -46.36 29.84
C THR A 575 -43.91 -46.29 29.54
N PRO A 576 -44.32 -45.99 28.29
CA PRO A 576 -45.72 -46.01 27.88
C PRO A 576 -46.34 -47.44 27.91
N PRO A 577 -47.67 -47.54 27.85
CA PRO A 577 -48.37 -48.82 27.67
C PRO A 577 -47.91 -49.60 26.42
N VAL A 578 -48.24 -50.90 26.36
CA VAL A 578 -47.87 -51.77 25.23
C VAL A 578 -48.23 -51.15 23.88
N MET A 579 -47.34 -51.28 22.90
CA MET A 579 -47.51 -50.69 21.59
C MET A 579 -48.66 -51.35 20.82
N GLY A 580 -49.65 -50.54 20.46
CA GLY A 580 -50.76 -50.92 19.57
C GLY A 580 -50.42 -50.74 18.08
N THR A 581 -51.44 -50.75 17.21
CA THR A 581 -51.27 -50.64 15.75
C THR A 581 -51.28 -49.20 15.21
N SER A 582 -51.36 -48.18 16.07
CA SER A 582 -51.44 -46.76 15.69
C SER A 582 -50.30 -45.98 16.32
N GLN A 583 -49.72 -45.02 15.59
CA GLN A 583 -48.65 -44.15 16.11
C GLN A 583 -49.12 -43.25 17.27
N ILE A 584 -48.23 -42.93 18.20
CA ILE A 584 -48.49 -42.06 19.36
C ILE A 584 -47.27 -41.17 19.63
N THR A 585 -47.47 -39.86 19.84
CA THR A 585 -46.41 -38.90 20.17
C THR A 585 -46.46 -38.43 21.63
N TYR A 586 -45.34 -38.60 22.32
CA TYR A 586 -45.08 -38.11 23.68
C TYR A 586 -44.12 -36.93 23.64
N VAL A 587 -44.20 -36.04 24.62
CA VAL A 587 -43.32 -34.87 24.73
C VAL A 587 -42.70 -34.84 26.12
N ALA A 588 -41.38 -34.66 26.17
CA ALA A 588 -40.59 -34.36 27.35
C ALA A 588 -40.24 -32.87 27.38
N SER A 589 -40.56 -32.21 28.50
CA SER A 589 -40.14 -30.82 28.78
C SER A 589 -39.29 -30.76 30.04
N GLY A 590 -38.24 -29.93 30.04
CA GLY A 590 -37.30 -29.79 31.17
C GLY A 590 -36.43 -28.54 31.05
N THR A 591 -35.52 -28.32 32.01
CA THR A 591 -34.59 -27.18 32.06
C THR A 591 -33.14 -27.65 32.17
N GLY A 592 -32.18 -26.94 31.57
CA GLY A 592 -30.76 -27.34 31.60
C GLY A 592 -29.79 -26.20 31.23
N PRO A 593 -28.51 -26.26 31.67
CA PRO A 593 -27.55 -25.16 31.62
C PRO A 593 -27.15 -24.72 30.20
N ASN A 594 -27.37 -25.56 29.18
CA ASN A 594 -27.09 -25.26 27.76
C ASN A 594 -28.31 -25.47 26.85
N THR A 595 -29.52 -25.56 27.42
CA THR A 595 -30.76 -25.71 26.64
C THR A 595 -31.43 -24.36 26.47
N PRO A 596 -31.72 -23.92 25.23
CA PRO A 596 -32.48 -22.70 24.98
C PRO A 596 -33.80 -22.72 25.76
N ALA A 597 -34.20 -21.58 26.33
CA ALA A 597 -35.47 -21.47 27.02
C ALA A 597 -36.62 -21.85 26.06
N GLY A 598 -37.35 -22.93 26.37
CA GLY A 598 -38.46 -23.42 25.56
C GLY A 598 -38.16 -24.58 24.59
N ALA A 599 -36.99 -25.22 24.67
CA ALA A 599 -36.72 -26.45 23.91
C ALA A 599 -37.68 -27.59 24.32
N LEU A 600 -38.38 -28.19 23.34
CA LEU A 600 -39.26 -29.34 23.52
C LEU A 600 -38.66 -30.58 22.84
N TYR A 601 -38.73 -31.73 23.53
CA TYR A 601 -38.29 -33.02 23.00
C TYR A 601 -39.50 -33.92 22.77
N ALA A 602 -39.89 -34.14 21.51
CA ALA A 602 -41.01 -35.02 21.17
C ALA A 602 -40.51 -36.39 20.72
N VAL A 603 -41.12 -37.46 21.22
CA VAL A 603 -40.85 -38.85 20.84
C VAL A 603 -42.10 -39.48 20.27
N THR A 604 -42.10 -39.83 18.98
CA THR A 604 -43.20 -40.55 18.33
C THR A 604 -42.90 -42.04 18.28
N LEU A 605 -43.74 -42.84 18.92
CA LEU A 605 -43.69 -44.30 18.79
C LEU A 605 -44.46 -44.76 17.56
N LEU A 606 -43.79 -45.54 16.72
CA LEU A 606 -44.30 -46.10 15.48
C LEU A 606 -44.38 -47.64 15.58
N PRO A 607 -45.47 -48.28 15.13
CA PRO A 607 -45.65 -49.72 15.21
C PRO A 607 -44.81 -50.50 14.19
N GLN A 608 -44.00 -51.46 14.64
CA GLN A 608 -43.18 -52.33 13.80
C GLN A 608 -43.69 -53.80 13.83
N PRO A 609 -43.96 -54.44 12.67
CA PRO A 609 -44.33 -55.85 12.62
C PRO A 609 -43.11 -56.81 12.66
N ASP A 610 -43.27 -58.04 13.17
CA ASP A 610 -42.21 -59.06 13.24
C ASP A 610 -42.04 -59.79 11.88
N LEU A 611 -40.87 -59.66 11.25
CA LEU A 611 -40.52 -60.18 9.91
C LEU A 611 -39.38 -61.21 9.98
N LYS A 612 -39.35 -62.19 9.07
CA LYS A 612 -38.34 -63.25 8.96
C LYS A 612 -37.95 -63.54 7.50
N ALA A 613 -36.67 -63.53 7.14
CA ALA A 613 -36.14 -63.72 5.77
C ALA A 613 -35.77 -65.19 5.43
N GLY A 614 -35.60 -66.04 6.45
CA GLY A 614 -35.21 -67.45 6.30
C GLY A 614 -33.83 -67.74 6.92
N ASP A 615 -33.35 -68.99 6.81
CA ASP A 615 -32.06 -69.42 7.38
C ASP A 615 -30.89 -69.27 6.38
N ASP A 616 -29.67 -68.97 6.86
CA ASP A 616 -28.44 -68.82 6.06
C ASP A 616 -28.04 -70.10 5.29
N VAL A 617 -27.42 -69.93 4.11
CA VAL A 617 -27.01 -71.03 3.21
C VAL A 617 -25.59 -70.81 2.64
N THR A 618 -24.89 -71.86 2.19
CA THR A 618 -23.57 -71.77 1.55
C THR A 618 -23.59 -72.47 0.19
N ILE A 619 -23.02 -71.83 -0.84
CA ILE A 619 -22.97 -72.33 -2.23
C ILE A 619 -21.60 -72.07 -2.87
N PHE A 620 -21.26 -72.76 -3.96
CA PHE A 620 -20.08 -72.43 -4.78
C PHE A 620 -20.41 -71.40 -5.87
N ALA A 621 -19.40 -70.67 -6.35
CA ALA A 621 -19.59 -69.66 -7.40
C ALA A 621 -20.18 -70.31 -8.67
N GLY A 622 -21.45 -69.97 -8.96
CA GLY A 622 -22.22 -70.51 -10.09
C GLY A 622 -23.43 -71.38 -9.74
N GLU A 623 -23.71 -71.64 -8.45
CA GLU A 623 -24.87 -72.40 -7.97
C GLU A 623 -26.09 -71.51 -7.61
N SER A 624 -27.26 -72.13 -7.30
CA SER A 624 -28.49 -71.41 -6.92
C SER A 624 -29.23 -72.01 -5.71
N VAL A 625 -30.02 -71.19 -5.00
CA VAL A 625 -30.79 -71.55 -3.78
C VAL A 625 -32.12 -70.80 -3.69
N THR A 626 -33.17 -71.35 -3.05
CA THR A 626 -34.46 -70.66 -2.81
C THR A 626 -34.53 -70.08 -1.39
N LEU A 627 -34.94 -68.82 -1.25
CA LEU A 627 -35.16 -68.14 0.03
C LEU A 627 -36.59 -68.37 0.55
N ASN A 628 -36.84 -68.33 1.87
CA ASN A 628 -38.15 -68.64 2.47
C ASN A 628 -38.60 -67.61 3.52
N ALA A 629 -39.26 -66.52 3.09
CA ALA A 629 -39.70 -65.44 3.98
C ALA A 629 -41.04 -65.70 4.70
N SER A 630 -41.21 -65.12 5.91
CA SER A 630 -42.46 -65.11 6.69
C SER A 630 -42.59 -63.89 7.63
N GLY A 631 -43.77 -63.64 8.21
CA GLY A 631 -44.02 -62.47 9.09
C GLY A 631 -44.34 -61.17 8.33
N GLY A 632 -44.48 -60.02 9.00
CA GLY A 632 -44.74 -58.72 8.34
C GLY A 632 -46.03 -58.61 7.49
N ASP A 633 -46.15 -57.52 6.72
CA ASP A 633 -47.18 -57.39 5.68
C ASP A 633 -46.70 -58.04 4.38
N GLN A 634 -47.26 -59.22 4.08
CA GLN A 634 -46.89 -60.03 2.91
C GLN A 634 -47.20 -59.33 1.58
N SER A 635 -48.14 -58.38 1.56
CA SER A 635 -48.46 -57.62 0.34
C SER A 635 -47.41 -56.56 0.00
N GLY A 636 -46.50 -56.26 0.94
CA GLY A 636 -45.44 -55.26 0.81
C GLY A 636 -44.03 -55.85 0.91
N TYR A 637 -43.84 -57.15 0.70
CA TYR A 637 -42.50 -57.75 0.66
C TYR A 637 -41.68 -57.17 -0.48
N THR A 638 -40.47 -56.73 -0.15
CA THR A 638 -39.49 -56.26 -1.12
C THR A 638 -38.10 -56.70 -0.66
N TRP A 639 -37.52 -57.62 -1.40
CA TRP A 639 -36.10 -57.94 -1.30
C TRP A 639 -35.29 -56.80 -1.92
N ALA A 640 -34.19 -56.42 -1.27
CA ALA A 640 -33.24 -55.47 -1.84
C ALA A 640 -32.78 -55.97 -3.21
N PHE A 641 -32.71 -55.06 -4.18
CA PHE A 641 -32.35 -55.42 -5.55
C PHE A 641 -30.99 -56.11 -5.57
N ASP A 642 -30.98 -57.34 -6.03
CA ASP A 642 -29.79 -58.08 -6.40
C ASP A 642 -30.09 -58.82 -7.71
N ALA A 643 -29.23 -58.64 -8.71
CA ALA A 643 -29.43 -59.22 -10.03
C ALA A 643 -29.45 -60.76 -10.02
N SER A 644 -28.96 -61.38 -8.94
CA SER A 644 -28.99 -62.83 -8.75
C SER A 644 -30.32 -63.37 -8.20
N LEU A 645 -31.27 -62.51 -7.82
CA LEU A 645 -32.61 -62.89 -7.38
C LEU A 645 -33.60 -62.98 -8.54
N SER A 646 -34.45 -64.02 -8.53
CA SER A 646 -35.43 -64.27 -9.59
C SER A 646 -36.61 -63.30 -9.59
N ASP A 647 -36.99 -62.79 -8.43
CA ASP A 647 -38.10 -61.84 -8.23
C ASP A 647 -37.91 -61.16 -6.87
N LEU A 648 -38.11 -59.85 -6.80
CA LEU A 648 -37.86 -59.07 -5.60
C LEU A 648 -39.09 -58.89 -4.72
N THR A 649 -40.27 -59.28 -5.18
CA THR A 649 -41.55 -58.91 -4.54
C THR A 649 -42.29 -60.10 -3.93
N ILE A 650 -41.78 -61.30 -4.13
CA ILE A 650 -42.38 -62.54 -3.62
C ILE A 650 -41.68 -63.02 -2.35
N ALA A 651 -42.39 -63.80 -1.54
CA ALA A 651 -41.84 -64.39 -0.32
C ALA A 651 -40.67 -65.35 -0.56
N ASN A 652 -40.68 -66.09 -1.69
CA ASN A 652 -39.74 -67.19 -1.92
C ASN A 652 -38.99 -67.10 -3.26
N PRO A 653 -38.08 -66.12 -3.45
CA PRO A 653 -37.30 -66.00 -4.67
C PRO A 653 -36.13 -67.00 -4.74
N ILE A 654 -35.61 -67.23 -5.95
CA ILE A 654 -34.40 -68.03 -6.22
C ILE A 654 -33.20 -67.09 -6.33
N ALA A 655 -32.14 -67.34 -5.57
CA ALA A 655 -30.88 -66.62 -5.50
C ALA A 655 -29.73 -67.37 -6.24
N THR A 656 -28.89 -66.65 -6.98
CA THR A 656 -27.74 -67.18 -7.78
C THR A 656 -26.41 -66.39 -7.59
N PRO A 657 -25.96 -66.10 -6.35
CA PRO A 657 -24.83 -65.19 -6.13
C PRO A 657 -23.48 -65.81 -6.53
N THR A 658 -22.52 -64.97 -6.93
CA THR A 658 -21.15 -65.38 -7.34
C THR A 658 -20.05 -65.03 -6.32
N VAL A 659 -20.39 -64.24 -5.30
CA VAL A 659 -19.61 -63.89 -4.09
C VAL A 659 -20.56 -63.95 -2.88
N THR A 660 -20.06 -64.15 -1.65
CA THR A 660 -20.91 -64.21 -0.45
C THR A 660 -21.84 -63.01 -0.41
N THR A 661 -23.13 -63.25 -0.56
CA THR A 661 -24.17 -62.21 -0.66
C THR A 661 -25.16 -62.43 0.46
N THR A 662 -25.38 -61.39 1.26
CA THR A 662 -26.49 -61.32 2.21
C THR A 662 -27.67 -60.65 1.53
N TYR A 663 -28.80 -61.35 1.46
CA TYR A 663 -30.06 -60.82 0.93
C TYR A 663 -30.90 -60.24 2.05
N TYR A 664 -31.41 -59.04 1.83
CA TYR A 664 -32.20 -58.30 2.81
C TYR A 664 -33.65 -58.25 2.34
N LEU A 665 -34.56 -58.67 3.20
CA LEU A 665 -36.00 -58.58 3.01
C LEU A 665 -36.52 -57.40 3.83
N SER A 666 -37.33 -56.56 3.18
CA SER A 666 -38.12 -55.53 3.84
C SER A 666 -39.61 -55.78 3.66
N SER A 667 -40.43 -55.38 4.64
CA SER A 667 -41.89 -55.28 4.47
C SER A 667 -42.36 -53.89 4.90
N ALA A 668 -43.04 -53.16 4.01
CA ALA A 668 -43.49 -51.79 4.28
C ALA A 668 -44.88 -51.78 4.93
N PHE A 669 -44.93 -51.91 6.26
CA PHE A 669 -46.15 -51.63 7.04
C PHE A 669 -46.27 -50.14 7.38
N ASP A 670 -45.15 -49.46 7.68
CA ASP A 670 -45.03 -48.01 7.83
C ASP A 670 -43.69 -47.56 7.22
N ALA A 671 -43.71 -46.54 6.35
CA ALA A 671 -42.52 -46.06 5.63
C ALA A 671 -41.42 -45.52 6.56
N ASN A 672 -41.75 -45.15 7.79
CA ASN A 672 -40.81 -44.60 8.77
C ASN A 672 -40.30 -45.65 9.78
N CYS A 673 -40.85 -46.87 9.77
CA CYS A 673 -40.38 -48.00 10.59
C CYS A 673 -40.41 -49.30 9.78
N PRO A 674 -39.47 -49.47 8.83
CA PRO A 674 -39.35 -50.69 8.06
C PRO A 674 -38.99 -51.86 8.99
N SER A 675 -39.64 -52.99 8.77
CA SER A 675 -39.15 -54.27 9.30
C SER A 675 -38.22 -54.86 8.27
N GLU A 676 -37.01 -55.19 8.69
CA GLU A 676 -36.02 -55.86 7.87
C GLU A 676 -35.58 -57.16 8.54
N ASP A 677 -35.35 -58.17 7.73
CA ASP A 677 -34.59 -59.35 8.13
C ASP A 677 -33.68 -59.77 6.97
N ASN A 678 -32.67 -60.58 7.24
CA ASN A 678 -31.72 -60.99 6.20
C ASN A 678 -31.41 -62.49 6.23
N VAL A 679 -30.89 -62.96 5.11
CA VAL A 679 -30.37 -64.31 4.92
C VAL A 679 -29.07 -64.26 4.14
N THR A 680 -28.02 -64.86 4.66
CA THR A 680 -26.68 -64.87 4.05
C THR A 680 -26.46 -66.11 3.20
N VAL A 681 -26.08 -65.90 1.94
CA VAL A 681 -25.63 -66.94 1.01
C VAL A 681 -24.13 -66.81 0.77
N THR A 682 -23.31 -67.66 1.39
CA THR A 682 -21.84 -67.61 1.31
C THR A 682 -21.29 -68.19 0.00
N VAL A 683 -20.40 -67.47 -0.71
CA VAL A 683 -19.77 -67.81 -2.00
C VAL A 683 -18.30 -67.32 -2.05
N LEU A 684 -17.39 -68.03 -2.72
CA LEU A 684 -15.91 -67.85 -2.60
C LEU A 684 -15.22 -67.40 -3.95
N ASN A 685 -14.40 -66.29 -4.07
CA ASN A 685 -13.53 -65.80 -5.25
C ASN A 685 -12.42 -64.63 -4.97
N GLN A 686 -11.45 -64.22 -5.89
CA GLN A 686 -10.00 -63.62 -5.75
C GLN A 686 -9.61 -62.07 -6.10
N ASN A 687 -8.34 -61.50 -5.89
CA ASN A 687 -7.86 -60.01 -5.72
C ASN A 687 -6.60 -59.34 -6.53
N SER A 688 -6.36 -57.95 -6.56
CA SER A 688 -5.25 -57.08 -7.26
C SER A 688 -4.54 -55.82 -6.52
N VAL A 689 -3.45 -55.12 -7.03
CA VAL A 689 -2.52 -54.02 -6.43
C VAL A 689 -1.97 -52.85 -7.38
N GLN A 690 -1.54 -51.61 -6.95
CA GLN A 690 -1.04 -50.43 -7.79
C GLN A 690 0.13 -49.51 -7.22
N ASP A 691 0.97 -48.84 -8.07
CA ASP A 691 2.11 -47.88 -7.81
C ASP A 691 2.29 -46.71 -8.85
N THR A 692 3.01 -45.59 -8.55
CA THR A 692 3.23 -44.39 -9.43
C THR A 692 4.66 -43.80 -9.37
N LEU A 693 5.27 -43.43 -10.52
CA LEU A 693 6.69 -43.02 -10.67
C LEU A 693 6.90 -41.77 -11.59
N CYS A 694 8.05 -41.07 -11.46
CA CYS A 694 8.51 -39.93 -12.29
C CYS A 694 9.82 -40.24 -13.03
N ALA A 695 9.98 -39.78 -14.27
CA ALA A 695 11.19 -40.03 -15.07
C ALA A 695 11.47 -38.94 -16.13
N VAL A 696 12.73 -38.75 -16.51
CA VAL A 696 13.11 -37.87 -17.63
C VAL A 696 12.78 -38.55 -18.95
N VAL A 697 12.22 -37.80 -19.92
CA VAL A 697 11.87 -38.34 -21.24
C VAL A 697 13.11 -38.93 -21.91
N GLY A 698 13.03 -40.22 -22.26
CA GLY A 698 14.14 -40.99 -22.84
C GLY A 698 14.87 -41.92 -21.87
N ASP A 699 14.68 -41.78 -20.55
CA ASP A 699 15.28 -42.68 -19.56
C ASP A 699 14.65 -44.08 -19.61
N GLN A 700 15.46 -45.11 -19.36
CA GLN A 700 14.95 -46.47 -19.15
C GLN A 700 14.54 -46.67 -17.69
N ILE A 701 13.30 -47.13 -17.47
CA ILE A 701 12.72 -47.45 -16.17
C ILE A 701 12.44 -48.95 -16.09
N ASN A 702 12.79 -49.57 -14.96
CA ASN A 702 12.55 -50.98 -14.68
C ASN A 702 11.39 -51.12 -13.67
N LEU A 703 10.29 -51.74 -14.10
CA LEU A 703 9.14 -52.10 -13.26
C LEU A 703 9.32 -53.52 -12.74
N SER A 704 8.84 -53.82 -11.53
CA SER A 704 9.01 -55.16 -10.94
C SER A 704 7.83 -55.64 -10.11
N VAL A 705 7.36 -56.84 -10.41
CA VAL A 705 6.36 -57.60 -9.65
C VAL A 705 7.07 -58.68 -8.80
N PRO A 706 6.55 -59.09 -7.63
CA PRO A 706 7.13 -60.18 -6.86
C PRO A 706 7.32 -61.44 -7.73
N ASN A 707 8.48 -62.09 -7.63
CA ASN A 707 8.83 -63.25 -8.46
C ASN A 707 8.19 -64.58 -8.00
N THR A 708 7.15 -64.51 -7.16
CA THR A 708 6.49 -65.67 -6.53
C THR A 708 5.39 -66.29 -7.39
N PHE A 709 5.05 -65.68 -8.52
CA PHE A 709 3.99 -66.12 -9.42
C PHE A 709 4.49 -67.11 -10.47
N ALA A 710 3.61 -68.01 -10.92
CA ALA A 710 3.93 -69.04 -11.90
C ALA A 710 4.07 -68.47 -13.32
N ALA A 711 3.32 -67.42 -13.66
CA ALA A 711 3.45 -66.66 -14.89
C ALA A 711 3.26 -65.17 -14.63
N ILE A 712 4.01 -64.32 -15.33
CA ILE A 712 3.86 -62.86 -15.28
C ILE A 712 3.95 -62.31 -16.69
N GLU A 713 2.93 -61.58 -17.12
CA GLU A 713 2.85 -60.92 -18.42
C GLU A 713 2.59 -59.42 -18.25
N TRP A 714 3.27 -58.60 -19.05
CA TRP A 714 3.19 -57.14 -18.98
C TRP A 714 2.42 -56.58 -20.15
N PHE A 715 1.59 -55.58 -19.88
CA PHE A 715 0.74 -54.94 -20.87
C PHE A 715 0.76 -53.41 -20.71
N ASP A 716 0.37 -52.71 -21.78
CA ASP A 716 -0.14 -51.35 -21.65
C ASP A 716 -1.54 -51.45 -21.02
N ALA A 717 -1.79 -50.72 -19.93
CA ALA A 717 -3.06 -50.76 -19.24
C ALA A 717 -4.23 -50.27 -20.13
N ALA A 718 -3.97 -49.39 -21.10
CA ALA A 718 -4.96 -48.94 -22.07
C ALA A 718 -5.26 -49.99 -23.15
N ASN A 719 -4.36 -50.95 -23.37
CA ASN A 719 -4.53 -52.02 -24.35
C ASN A 719 -3.87 -53.33 -23.89
N GLN A 720 -4.63 -54.11 -23.11
CA GLN A 720 -4.20 -55.40 -22.58
C GLN A 720 -4.28 -56.56 -23.60
N SER A 721 -4.45 -56.24 -24.88
CA SER A 721 -4.59 -57.26 -25.94
C SER A 721 -3.24 -57.79 -26.45
N ALA A 722 -2.14 -57.10 -26.16
CA ALA A 722 -0.81 -57.42 -26.65
C ALA A 722 0.20 -57.46 -25.50
N VAL A 723 0.86 -58.60 -25.33
CA VAL A 723 1.92 -58.78 -24.31
C VAL A 723 3.15 -57.97 -24.73
N LEU A 724 3.57 -57.03 -23.88
CA LEU A 724 4.76 -56.20 -24.06
C LEU A 724 6.03 -56.89 -23.54
N GLY A 725 5.90 -57.76 -22.55
CA GLY A 725 7.02 -58.48 -21.94
C GLY A 725 6.54 -59.57 -20.97
N THR A 726 7.47 -60.42 -20.54
CA THR A 726 7.19 -61.52 -19.58
C THR A 726 8.26 -61.58 -18.49
N GLY A 727 7.90 -62.13 -17.34
CA GLY A 727 8.79 -62.27 -16.19
C GLY A 727 8.62 -61.16 -15.14
N ALA A 728 9.31 -61.31 -14.01
CA ALA A 728 9.11 -60.46 -12.83
C ALA A 728 9.57 -58.99 -13.00
N SER A 729 10.28 -58.66 -14.08
CA SER A 729 10.75 -57.30 -14.36
C SER A 729 10.49 -56.90 -15.82
N PHE A 730 10.10 -55.65 -16.05
CA PHE A 730 9.87 -55.09 -17.37
C PHE A 730 10.55 -53.72 -17.52
N SER A 731 11.37 -53.58 -18.56
CA SER A 731 12.06 -52.32 -18.88
C SER A 731 11.30 -51.55 -19.95
N THR A 732 11.01 -50.28 -19.70
CA THR A 732 10.38 -49.37 -20.66
C THR A 732 11.11 -48.03 -20.69
N THR A 733 10.87 -47.23 -21.73
CA THR A 733 11.44 -45.88 -21.86
C THR A 733 10.39 -44.84 -21.52
N ALA A 734 10.74 -43.86 -20.68
CA ALA A 734 9.85 -42.77 -20.33
C ALA A 734 9.53 -41.90 -21.55
N THR A 735 8.24 -41.65 -21.78
CA THR A 735 7.72 -40.87 -22.91
C THR A 735 7.28 -39.47 -22.46
N ALA A 736 7.11 -38.55 -23.41
CA ALA A 736 6.63 -37.19 -23.14
C ALA A 736 5.15 -37.13 -22.67
N THR A 737 4.42 -38.26 -22.73
CA THR A 737 3.05 -38.42 -22.23
C THR A 737 3.02 -39.45 -21.11
N VAL A 738 2.03 -39.34 -20.22
CA VAL A 738 1.79 -40.31 -19.14
C VAL A 738 1.39 -41.66 -19.73
N VAL A 739 1.99 -42.75 -19.23
CA VAL A 739 1.68 -44.13 -19.65
C VAL A 739 1.52 -45.00 -18.40
N THR A 740 0.54 -45.92 -18.42
CA THR A 740 0.34 -46.89 -17.35
C THR A 740 0.54 -48.31 -17.86
N TYR A 741 1.34 -49.09 -17.13
CA TYR A 741 1.61 -50.49 -17.41
C TYR A 741 0.94 -51.38 -16.38
N VAL A 742 0.56 -52.59 -16.77
CA VAL A 742 0.03 -53.61 -15.86
C VAL A 742 0.81 -54.91 -15.98
N GLY A 743 1.24 -55.47 -14.85
CA GLY A 743 1.79 -56.81 -14.74
C GLY A 743 0.72 -57.78 -14.24
N HIS A 744 0.21 -58.64 -15.11
CA HIS A 744 -0.71 -59.73 -14.74
C HIS A 744 0.10 -60.89 -14.18
N ALA A 745 -0.05 -61.15 -12.89
CA ALA A 745 0.69 -62.20 -12.19
C ALA A 745 -0.24 -63.37 -11.86
N THR A 746 0.02 -64.55 -12.43
CA THR A 746 -0.80 -65.75 -12.24
C THR A 746 -0.09 -66.72 -11.30
N ASP A 747 -0.73 -67.11 -10.21
CA ASP A 747 -0.18 -68.12 -9.29
C ASP A 747 -0.29 -69.55 -9.84
N ALA A 748 0.27 -70.53 -9.12
CA ALA A 748 0.24 -71.94 -9.54
C ALA A 748 -1.17 -72.57 -9.58
N SER A 749 -2.17 -71.92 -9.00
CA SER A 749 -3.56 -72.36 -8.96
C SER A 749 -4.41 -71.74 -10.07
N GLY A 750 -3.82 -70.85 -10.89
CA GLY A 750 -4.52 -70.13 -11.96
C GLY A 750 -5.13 -68.80 -11.53
N ASN A 751 -4.79 -68.32 -10.33
CA ASN A 751 -5.35 -67.11 -9.76
C ASN A 751 -4.57 -65.91 -10.26
N ILE A 752 -5.26 -64.88 -10.72
CA ILE A 752 -4.63 -63.69 -11.31
C ILE A 752 -4.61 -62.56 -10.28
N THR A 753 -3.47 -61.89 -10.17
CA THR A 753 -3.25 -60.66 -9.40
C THR A 753 -2.58 -59.63 -10.29
N ASP A 754 -3.22 -58.49 -10.48
CA ASP A 754 -2.72 -57.42 -11.35
C ASP A 754 -1.92 -56.38 -10.56
N TYR A 755 -0.83 -55.88 -11.15
CA TYR A 755 0.04 -54.83 -10.61
C TYR A 755 0.13 -53.64 -11.58
N TYR A 756 -0.41 -52.48 -11.20
CA TYR A 756 -0.41 -51.28 -12.06
C TYR A 756 0.74 -50.31 -11.75
N TYR A 757 1.38 -49.74 -12.76
CA TYR A 757 2.46 -48.74 -12.64
C TYR A 757 2.24 -47.56 -13.59
N THR A 758 2.13 -46.33 -13.07
CA THR A 758 1.97 -45.11 -13.88
C THR A 758 3.27 -44.29 -13.94
N LEU A 759 3.76 -43.97 -15.14
CA LEU A 759 4.97 -43.17 -15.38
C LEU A 759 4.63 -41.74 -15.84
N ASN A 760 5.18 -40.72 -15.16
CA ASN A 760 5.01 -39.30 -15.50
C ASN A 760 6.32 -38.66 -15.99
N PRO A 761 6.30 -37.80 -17.03
CA PRO A 761 7.49 -37.09 -17.51
C PRO A 761 7.90 -35.95 -16.55
N ASN A 762 9.20 -35.72 -16.39
CA ASN A 762 9.72 -34.53 -15.71
C ASN A 762 9.43 -33.26 -16.53
N PRO A 763 9.14 -32.13 -15.86
CA PRO A 763 8.95 -30.85 -16.55
C PRO A 763 10.27 -30.31 -17.11
N THR A 764 10.18 -29.38 -18.08
CA THR A 764 11.32 -28.63 -18.61
C THR A 764 11.34 -27.20 -18.06
N ILE A 765 12.51 -26.69 -17.69
CA ILE A 765 12.73 -25.32 -17.21
C ILE A 765 14.08 -24.80 -17.73
N ASP A 766 14.13 -23.51 -18.08
CA ASP A 766 15.34 -22.80 -18.56
C ASP A 766 15.44 -21.43 -17.85
N ALA A 767 16.49 -21.25 -17.05
CA ALA A 767 16.77 -20.06 -16.25
C ALA A 767 17.36 -18.90 -17.07
N GLY A 768 17.73 -19.15 -18.33
CA GLY A 768 18.39 -18.20 -19.22
C GLY A 768 19.92 -18.18 -19.10
N PRO A 769 20.62 -17.42 -19.96
CA PRO A 769 22.08 -17.38 -19.97
C PRO A 769 22.65 -16.52 -18.83
N ASP A 770 23.87 -16.84 -18.40
CA ASP A 770 24.66 -16.03 -17.46
C ASP A 770 24.79 -14.56 -17.91
N ARG A 771 24.86 -13.64 -16.93
CA ARG A 771 24.93 -12.19 -17.16
C ARG A 771 26.01 -11.51 -16.33
N THR A 772 26.39 -10.30 -16.75
CA THR A 772 27.29 -9.41 -16.01
C THR A 772 26.62 -8.06 -15.82
N ILE A 773 26.66 -7.54 -14.59
CA ILE A 773 26.11 -6.24 -14.17
C ILE A 773 27.16 -5.47 -13.35
N LEU A 774 26.95 -4.17 -13.13
CA LEU A 774 27.76 -3.35 -12.22
C LEU A 774 27.21 -3.45 -10.77
N GLU A 775 28.09 -3.24 -9.78
CA GLU A 775 27.71 -3.16 -8.37
C GLU A 775 26.60 -2.10 -8.16
N GLY A 776 25.45 -2.53 -7.63
CA GLY A 776 24.27 -1.70 -7.43
C GLY A 776 23.20 -1.75 -8.54
N GLU A 777 23.47 -2.40 -9.67
CA GLU A 777 22.46 -2.62 -10.72
C GLU A 777 21.51 -3.79 -10.38
N SER A 778 20.29 -3.73 -10.91
CA SER A 778 19.29 -4.79 -10.77
C SER A 778 19.10 -5.57 -12.07
N TYR A 779 18.77 -6.86 -11.97
CA TYR A 779 18.48 -7.73 -13.10
C TYR A 779 17.13 -8.46 -12.92
N THR A 780 16.31 -8.48 -13.97
CA THR A 780 15.02 -9.21 -14.01
C THR A 780 15.16 -10.47 -14.85
N PHE A 781 14.87 -11.63 -14.26
CA PHE A 781 14.85 -12.91 -14.96
C PHE A 781 13.61 -13.02 -15.87
N ASN A 782 13.72 -13.81 -16.93
CA ASN A 782 12.59 -14.14 -17.79
C ASN A 782 12.73 -15.60 -18.25
N ILE A 783 12.23 -16.52 -17.44
CA ILE A 783 12.40 -17.96 -17.68
C ILE A 783 11.37 -18.50 -18.65
N THR A 784 11.68 -19.66 -19.23
CA THR A 784 10.70 -20.41 -20.02
C THR A 784 10.47 -21.80 -19.42
N GLY A 785 9.20 -22.16 -19.21
CA GLY A 785 8.78 -23.43 -18.64
C GLY A 785 8.54 -23.43 -17.13
N GLY A 786 7.57 -24.23 -16.68
CA GLY A 786 7.19 -24.39 -15.28
C GLY A 786 6.08 -23.44 -14.79
N THR A 787 5.30 -23.90 -13.81
CA THR A 787 4.18 -23.14 -13.20
C THR A 787 4.22 -23.13 -11.67
N ASN A 788 5.10 -23.92 -11.07
CA ASN A 788 5.25 -24.01 -9.62
C ASN A 788 6.73 -23.93 -9.28
N LEU A 789 7.21 -22.69 -9.26
CA LEU A 789 8.62 -22.32 -9.25
C LEU A 789 9.10 -21.99 -7.84
N GLN A 790 10.37 -22.24 -7.58
CA GLN A 790 11.09 -21.82 -6.38
C GLN A 790 12.51 -21.43 -6.76
N TRP A 791 12.89 -20.20 -6.45
CA TRP A 791 14.23 -19.65 -6.67
C TRP A 791 15.07 -19.68 -5.38
N GLU A 792 16.34 -20.06 -5.52
CA GLU A 792 17.35 -19.97 -4.48
C GLU A 792 18.57 -19.16 -4.97
N PRO A 793 19.20 -18.30 -4.15
CA PRO A 793 18.89 -18.06 -2.73
C PRO A 793 17.64 -17.19 -2.53
N ALA A 794 16.61 -17.72 -1.85
CA ALA A 794 15.26 -17.13 -1.82
C ALA A 794 15.22 -15.71 -1.21
N GLN A 795 16.09 -15.42 -0.24
CA GLN A 795 16.16 -14.13 0.46
C GLN A 795 16.58 -12.94 -0.42
N LEU A 796 17.12 -13.19 -1.61
CA LEU A 796 17.53 -12.13 -2.54
C LEU A 796 16.38 -11.68 -3.46
N PHE A 797 15.21 -12.29 -3.34
CA PHE A 797 14.03 -12.01 -4.14
C PHE A 797 12.90 -11.46 -3.27
N SER A 798 12.12 -10.51 -3.80
CA SER A 798 10.84 -10.11 -3.20
C SER A 798 9.78 -11.19 -3.32
N ASP A 799 9.82 -11.95 -4.43
CA ASP A 799 8.98 -13.12 -4.68
C ASP A 799 9.82 -14.23 -5.35
N PRO A 800 10.30 -15.25 -4.59
CA PRO A 800 11.08 -16.36 -5.12
C PRO A 800 10.23 -17.39 -5.88
N THR A 801 8.94 -17.14 -6.10
CA THR A 801 8.03 -18.06 -6.83
C THR A 801 7.61 -17.53 -8.20
N SER A 802 8.04 -16.32 -8.54
CA SER A 802 7.74 -15.67 -9.80
C SER A 802 8.52 -16.25 -10.99
N ALA A 803 7.93 -16.17 -12.18
CA ALA A 803 8.61 -16.45 -13.46
C ALA A 803 9.45 -15.26 -13.95
N THR A 804 9.22 -14.06 -13.42
CA THR A 804 9.99 -12.83 -13.74
C THR A 804 10.48 -12.09 -12.49
N PRO A 805 11.24 -12.75 -11.59
CA PRO A 805 11.72 -12.11 -10.38
C PRO A 805 12.89 -11.15 -10.69
N THR A 806 13.10 -10.15 -9.81
CA THR A 806 14.17 -9.16 -9.92
C THR A 806 15.14 -9.26 -8.74
N VAL A 807 16.44 -9.12 -8.99
CA VAL A 807 17.53 -9.18 -7.99
C VAL A 807 18.51 -8.03 -8.12
N THR A 808 19.15 -7.66 -7.01
CA THR A 808 20.24 -6.67 -6.95
C THR A 808 21.43 -7.28 -6.17
N PRO A 809 22.12 -8.29 -6.71
CA PRO A 809 23.16 -9.00 -5.97
C PRO A 809 24.38 -8.09 -5.74
N ALA A 810 24.90 -8.07 -4.51
CA ALA A 810 26.10 -7.29 -4.16
C ALA A 810 27.41 -7.98 -4.58
N GLU A 811 27.37 -9.31 -4.77
CA GLU A 811 28.50 -10.12 -5.22
C GLU A 811 28.05 -11.09 -6.31
N THR A 812 29.00 -11.64 -7.07
CA THR A 812 28.70 -12.64 -8.10
C THR A 812 27.97 -13.84 -7.48
N THR A 813 26.74 -14.07 -7.91
CA THR A 813 25.82 -15.05 -7.30
C THR A 813 25.23 -15.96 -8.36
N THR A 814 25.20 -17.26 -8.09
CA THR A 814 24.49 -18.26 -8.90
C THR A 814 23.10 -18.49 -8.30
N PHE A 815 22.08 -18.39 -9.15
CA PHE A 815 20.69 -18.60 -8.80
C PHE A 815 20.19 -19.90 -9.40
N THR A 816 19.42 -20.67 -8.63
CA THR A 816 18.82 -21.93 -9.06
C THR A 816 17.31 -21.80 -9.05
N VAL A 817 16.63 -22.15 -10.13
CA VAL A 817 15.17 -22.25 -10.19
C VAL A 817 14.73 -23.71 -10.22
N THR A 818 13.78 -24.09 -9.38
CA THR A 818 13.19 -25.43 -9.31
C THR A 818 11.71 -25.39 -9.65
N ASN A 819 11.24 -26.27 -10.53
CA ASN A 819 9.83 -26.44 -10.88
C ASN A 819 9.30 -27.80 -10.40
N THR A 820 8.13 -27.83 -9.76
CA THR A 820 7.49 -29.05 -9.24
C THR A 820 6.08 -29.25 -9.79
N THR A 821 5.84 -30.35 -10.52
CA THR A 821 4.49 -30.69 -11.03
C THR A 821 3.52 -31.12 -9.92
N ASP A 822 2.22 -31.06 -10.19
CA ASP A 822 1.14 -31.56 -9.28
C ASP A 822 1.25 -33.05 -8.94
N LYS A 823 2.06 -33.81 -9.68
CA LYS A 823 2.35 -35.24 -9.46
C LYS A 823 3.66 -35.48 -8.72
N GLY A 824 4.35 -34.42 -8.28
CA GLY A 824 5.57 -34.49 -7.49
C GLY A 824 6.88 -34.63 -8.28
N CYS A 825 6.83 -34.60 -9.62
CA CYS A 825 8.04 -34.63 -10.46
C CYS A 825 8.71 -33.24 -10.50
N GLN A 826 10.04 -33.18 -10.35
CA GLN A 826 10.82 -31.94 -10.25
C GLN A 826 11.87 -31.80 -11.36
N SER A 827 12.16 -30.55 -11.74
CA SER A 827 13.30 -30.16 -12.58
C SER A 827 13.90 -28.86 -12.07
N SER A 828 15.19 -28.62 -12.28
CA SER A 828 15.86 -27.37 -11.90
C SER A 828 16.85 -26.90 -12.97
N ASP A 829 17.11 -25.60 -13.01
CA ASP A 829 18.14 -24.97 -13.84
C ASP A 829 18.86 -23.83 -13.10
N GLU A 830 20.05 -23.44 -13.56
CA GLU A 830 20.93 -22.47 -12.90
C GLU A 830 21.35 -21.32 -13.82
N VAL A 831 21.51 -20.12 -13.25
CA VAL A 831 21.99 -18.91 -13.94
C VAL A 831 22.89 -18.08 -13.03
N THR A 832 24.03 -17.63 -13.53
CA THR A 832 25.01 -16.84 -12.77
C THR A 832 24.99 -15.37 -13.15
N ILE A 833 24.83 -14.50 -12.14
CA ILE A 833 24.96 -13.04 -12.29
C ILE A 833 26.32 -12.62 -11.76
N THR A 834 27.21 -12.18 -12.65
CA THR A 834 28.54 -11.65 -12.33
C THR A 834 28.46 -10.16 -12.01
N VAL A 835 28.89 -9.76 -10.82
CA VAL A 835 28.91 -8.35 -10.40
C VAL A 835 30.32 -7.78 -10.59
N LYS A 836 30.44 -6.66 -11.31
CA LYS A 836 31.69 -5.92 -11.49
C LYS A 836 31.70 -4.65 -10.64
N SER A 837 32.76 -4.46 -9.86
CA SER A 837 32.99 -3.24 -9.07
C SER A 837 34.04 -2.35 -9.73
N ASP A 838 33.68 -1.11 -10.09
CA ASP A 838 34.66 -0.12 -10.56
C ASP A 838 35.48 0.42 -9.38
N SER A 839 36.77 0.69 -9.61
CA SER A 839 37.73 1.21 -8.62
C SER A 839 38.42 2.47 -9.15
N TYR A 840 38.45 3.55 -8.38
CA TYR A 840 39.10 4.81 -8.77
C TYR A 840 39.57 5.63 -7.57
N MET A 841 40.50 6.56 -7.80
CA MET A 841 41.00 7.49 -6.79
C MET A 841 40.48 8.90 -7.08
N LEU A 842 39.89 9.56 -6.09
CA LEU A 842 39.55 10.97 -6.22
C LEU A 842 40.64 11.80 -5.55
N ILE A 843 41.27 12.68 -6.32
CA ILE A 843 42.37 13.53 -5.87
C ILE A 843 41.94 14.99 -6.10
N PRO A 844 41.77 15.79 -5.03
CA PRO A 844 41.28 17.15 -5.14
C PRO A 844 42.13 18.03 -6.08
N SER A 845 41.46 18.84 -6.88
CA SER A 845 42.10 19.80 -7.80
C SER A 845 42.68 21.03 -7.10
N GLY A 846 42.44 21.19 -5.80
CA GLY A 846 43.09 22.20 -4.97
C GLY A 846 42.89 21.96 -3.47
N PHE A 847 43.72 22.59 -2.64
CA PHE A 847 43.66 22.52 -1.18
C PHE A 847 44.25 23.80 -0.56
N SER A 848 43.89 24.09 0.70
CA SER A 848 44.16 25.36 1.39
C SER A 848 44.73 25.13 2.80
N PRO A 849 46.04 24.94 2.96
CA PRO A 849 46.68 24.77 4.26
C PRO A 849 46.74 26.08 5.05
N ASN A 850 45.62 26.46 5.65
CA ASN A 850 45.42 27.69 6.43
C ASN A 850 45.19 27.43 7.93
N GLY A 851 45.05 26.16 8.34
CA GLY A 851 44.88 25.72 9.72
C GLY A 851 43.44 25.79 10.26
N ASP A 852 42.44 25.87 9.39
CA ASP A 852 41.02 25.89 9.77
C ASP A 852 40.41 24.48 9.96
N GLY A 853 41.18 23.43 9.69
CA GLY A 853 40.78 22.03 9.75
C GLY A 853 40.16 21.49 8.46
N VAL A 854 40.05 22.30 7.40
CA VAL A 854 39.33 22.00 6.15
C VAL A 854 40.26 22.14 4.96
N ASN A 855 40.43 21.06 4.19
CA ASN A 855 41.35 21.01 3.04
C ASN A 855 42.79 21.47 3.38
N ASP A 856 43.20 21.32 4.64
CA ASP A 856 44.56 21.64 5.09
C ASP A 856 45.61 20.69 4.52
N GLU A 857 45.18 19.52 4.05
CA GLU A 857 46.03 18.54 3.40
C GLU A 857 45.41 18.08 2.08
N LEU A 858 46.24 17.98 1.04
CA LEU A 858 45.89 17.25 -0.18
C LEU A 858 45.91 15.74 0.10
N ARG A 859 44.71 15.15 0.24
CA ARG A 859 44.51 13.71 0.51
C ARG A 859 43.85 13.00 -0.67
N ILE A 860 44.14 11.71 -0.83
CA ILE A 860 43.44 10.84 -1.78
C ILE A 860 42.16 10.30 -1.11
N VAL A 861 41.04 10.34 -1.82
CA VAL A 861 39.81 9.64 -1.43
C VAL A 861 39.68 8.35 -2.26
N PRO A 862 39.86 7.16 -1.64
CA PRO A 862 39.78 5.89 -2.35
C PRO A 862 38.33 5.40 -2.56
N PHE A 863 38.02 4.87 -3.75
CA PHE A 863 36.80 4.10 -4.02
C PHE A 863 37.19 2.70 -4.52
N ASN A 864 36.80 1.67 -3.76
CA ASN A 864 37.17 0.28 -4.04
C ASN A 864 38.69 0.09 -4.25
N VAL A 865 39.52 0.80 -3.48
CA VAL A 865 40.99 0.65 -3.48
C VAL A 865 41.42 -0.23 -2.32
N SER A 866 42.19 -1.27 -2.60
CA SER A 866 42.72 -2.19 -1.58
C SER A 866 44.04 -1.70 -0.98
N GLU A 867 44.89 -1.05 -1.79
CA GLU A 867 46.21 -0.57 -1.37
C GLU A 867 46.61 0.70 -2.14
N LEU A 868 47.22 1.67 -1.44
CA LEU A 868 47.94 2.77 -2.10
C LEU A 868 49.41 2.38 -2.27
N VAL A 869 49.85 2.18 -3.51
CA VAL A 869 51.25 1.86 -3.81
C VAL A 869 52.14 3.09 -3.63
N SER A 870 51.72 4.24 -4.15
CA SER A 870 52.44 5.50 -4.00
C SER A 870 51.56 6.70 -4.31
N PHE A 871 51.68 7.78 -3.54
CA PHE A 871 51.17 9.10 -3.87
C PHE A 871 52.30 10.12 -3.76
N VAL A 872 52.63 10.78 -4.87
CA VAL A 872 53.78 11.67 -4.98
C VAL A 872 53.34 13.02 -5.54
N VAL A 873 53.78 14.11 -4.93
CA VAL A 873 53.51 15.48 -5.39
C VAL A 873 54.82 16.18 -5.76
N TYR A 874 54.83 16.85 -6.90
CA TYR A 874 55.95 17.61 -7.45
C TYR A 874 55.59 19.09 -7.59
N ASN A 875 56.55 19.96 -7.28
CA ASN A 875 56.42 21.39 -7.57
C ASN A 875 56.74 21.70 -9.05
N ARG A 876 56.50 22.96 -9.46
CA ARG A 876 56.66 23.42 -10.85
C ARG A 876 58.09 23.28 -11.42
N TRP A 877 59.10 23.08 -10.57
CA TRP A 877 60.49 22.87 -10.97
C TRP A 877 60.87 21.37 -11.05
N GLY A 878 59.91 20.47 -10.83
CA GLY A 878 60.12 19.02 -10.87
C GLY A 878 60.69 18.42 -9.58
N ASN A 879 60.77 19.19 -8.49
CA ASN A 879 61.20 18.65 -7.20
C ASN A 879 60.03 17.95 -6.51
N LYS A 880 60.27 16.74 -5.97
CA LYS A 880 59.32 16.03 -5.11
C LYS A 880 59.18 16.77 -3.79
N VAL A 881 57.95 17.20 -3.47
CA VAL A 881 57.62 17.94 -2.23
C VAL A 881 56.87 17.08 -1.22
N PHE A 882 56.22 16.01 -1.67
CA PHE A 882 55.52 15.05 -0.81
C PHE A 882 55.53 13.65 -1.40
N GLU A 883 55.56 12.63 -0.54
CA GLU A 883 55.43 11.24 -0.89
C GLU A 883 54.83 10.45 0.27
N THR A 884 53.87 9.57 -0.02
CA THR A 884 53.33 8.61 0.93
C THR A 884 52.90 7.33 0.22
N ASN A 885 52.89 6.20 0.91
CA ASN A 885 52.16 4.99 0.53
C ASN A 885 51.03 4.68 1.54
N ASP A 886 50.83 5.55 2.53
CA ASP A 886 49.72 5.49 3.47
C ASP A 886 48.58 6.36 2.93
N ILE A 887 47.46 5.72 2.57
CA ILE A 887 46.26 6.35 2.02
C ILE A 887 45.62 7.37 2.98
N THR A 888 45.94 7.31 4.28
CA THR A 888 45.41 8.23 5.29
C THR A 888 46.21 9.51 5.42
N LYS A 889 47.36 9.62 4.75
CA LYS A 889 48.26 10.78 4.81
C LYS A 889 48.06 11.70 3.61
N GLY A 890 48.05 13.00 3.86
CA GLY A 890 48.03 14.02 2.81
C GLY A 890 49.19 15.00 2.92
N TRP A 891 49.35 15.81 1.88
CA TRP A 891 50.36 16.86 1.84
C TRP A 891 49.78 18.17 2.39
N ASP A 892 50.37 18.70 3.45
CA ASP A 892 49.95 19.94 4.13
C ASP A 892 50.48 21.24 3.46
N GLY A 893 51.03 21.14 2.25
CA GLY A 893 51.60 22.30 1.57
C GLY A 893 52.94 22.79 2.13
N THR A 894 53.58 22.03 3.02
CA THR A 894 54.95 22.30 3.50
C THR A 894 55.96 21.37 2.85
N TYR A 895 57.22 21.79 2.77
CA TYR A 895 58.33 20.92 2.39
C TYR A 895 59.60 21.39 3.09
N LYS A 896 60.21 20.48 3.87
CA LYS A 896 61.35 20.78 4.76
C LYS A 896 61.04 21.90 5.76
N GLU A 897 59.87 21.82 6.39
CA GLU A 897 59.36 22.81 7.38
C GLU A 897 59.11 24.21 6.81
N GLU A 898 59.26 24.39 5.49
CA GLU A 898 59.01 25.65 4.79
C GLU A 898 57.70 25.58 3.99
N LEU A 899 56.93 26.66 4.08
CA LEU A 899 55.69 26.85 3.32
C LEU A 899 55.99 26.87 1.81
N GLN A 900 55.35 26.00 1.04
CA GLN A 900 55.51 25.97 -0.42
C GLN A 900 54.71 27.09 -1.10
N GLU A 901 55.12 27.54 -2.28
CA GLU A 901 54.46 28.66 -2.98
C GLU A 901 53.02 28.32 -3.40
N VAL A 902 52.13 29.31 -3.37
CA VAL A 902 50.80 29.22 -3.99
C VAL A 902 50.95 28.95 -5.49
N GLY A 903 50.18 28.01 -6.02
CA GLY A 903 50.18 27.66 -7.43
C GLY A 903 49.96 26.18 -7.70
N THR A 904 50.21 25.77 -8.94
CA THR A 904 49.94 24.41 -9.42
C THR A 904 51.08 23.45 -9.10
N TYR A 905 50.71 22.28 -8.58
CA TYR A 905 51.56 21.13 -8.31
C TYR A 905 51.06 19.94 -9.12
N VAL A 906 51.96 19.04 -9.50
CA VAL A 906 51.65 17.84 -10.29
C VAL A 906 51.69 16.64 -9.37
N TYR A 907 50.71 15.76 -9.43
CA TYR A 907 50.69 14.53 -8.65
C TYR A 907 50.71 13.27 -9.51
N TYR A 908 51.22 12.20 -8.93
CA TYR A 908 51.14 10.83 -9.43
C TYR A 908 50.70 9.93 -8.28
N ALA A 909 49.57 9.24 -8.45
CA ALA A 909 49.05 8.27 -7.50
C ALA A 909 48.95 6.92 -8.18
N THR A 910 49.47 5.87 -7.57
CA THR A 910 49.36 4.48 -8.01
C THR A 910 48.71 3.69 -6.90
N ALA A 911 47.70 2.90 -7.22
CA ALA A 911 46.94 2.11 -6.27
C ALA A 911 46.53 0.77 -6.86
N VAL A 912 46.18 -0.17 -5.99
CA VAL A 912 45.63 -1.49 -6.35
C VAL A 912 44.12 -1.45 -6.13
N SER A 913 43.35 -1.79 -7.15
CA SER A 913 41.90 -1.95 -7.03
C SER A 913 41.52 -3.06 -6.04
N LYS A 914 40.26 -3.13 -5.63
CA LYS A 914 39.72 -4.24 -4.82
C LYS A 914 39.95 -5.60 -5.50
N ASP A 915 39.98 -5.62 -6.83
CA ASP A 915 40.20 -6.82 -7.65
C ASP A 915 41.69 -7.15 -7.88
N GLY A 916 42.60 -6.42 -7.22
CA GLY A 916 44.04 -6.69 -7.30
C GLY A 916 44.75 -6.12 -8.52
N VAL A 917 44.11 -5.24 -9.29
CA VAL A 917 44.70 -4.60 -10.48
C VAL A 917 45.34 -3.27 -10.10
N GLU A 918 46.63 -3.11 -10.40
CA GLU A 918 47.34 -1.85 -10.19
C GLU A 918 46.98 -0.83 -11.30
N TYR A 919 46.67 0.40 -10.91
CA TYR A 919 46.40 1.51 -11.82
C TYR A 919 46.97 2.83 -11.30
N THR A 920 47.29 3.73 -12.25
CA THR A 920 47.91 5.02 -11.94
C THR A 920 47.06 6.18 -12.43
N GLN A 921 46.87 7.16 -11.56
CA GLN A 921 46.26 8.44 -11.85
C GLN A 921 47.29 9.56 -11.75
N LYS A 922 47.25 10.47 -12.72
CA LYS A 922 48.12 11.65 -12.78
C LYS A 922 47.28 12.87 -13.04
N GLY A 923 47.66 13.99 -12.44
CA GLY A 923 46.91 15.23 -12.57
C GLY A 923 47.61 16.39 -11.91
N ASN A 924 46.89 17.49 -11.83
CA ASN A 924 47.37 18.72 -11.21
C ASN A 924 46.46 19.09 -10.03
N THR A 925 47.03 19.76 -9.05
CA THR A 925 46.32 20.33 -7.91
C THR A 925 46.84 21.74 -7.64
N ILE A 926 46.01 22.61 -7.09
CA ILE A 926 46.36 24.00 -6.78
C ILE A 926 46.50 24.15 -5.27
N LEU A 927 47.70 24.53 -4.81
CA LEU A 927 47.89 25.00 -3.43
C LEU A 927 47.47 26.46 -3.37
N MET A 928 46.53 26.77 -2.47
CA MET A 928 45.99 28.12 -2.22
C MET A 928 46.23 28.50 -0.75
N ARG A 929 46.33 29.79 -0.41
CA ARG A 929 46.43 30.27 0.97
C ARG A 929 45.79 31.63 1.13
#